data_AF-A0A542FTV6-F1
#
_entry.id   AF-A0A542FTV6-F1
#
_cell.length_a   1.000
_cell.length_b   1.000
_cell.length_c   1.000
_cell.angle_alpha   90.00
_cell.angle_beta   90.00
_cell.angle_gamma   90.00
#
_symmetry.space_group_name_H-M   'P 1'
#
loop_
_entity.id
_entity.type
_entity.pdbx_description
1 polymer ?
#
loop_
_entity_poly.entity_id
_entity_poly.type
_entity_poly.pdbx_seq_one_letter_code
_entity_poly.pdbx_strand_id
1 'polypeptide(L)'
;MSTLLYSLGRWSYRHPWRVLVSWILVLGIAGASAGLFSQGTDNTFSIPGTESQAGLEQLNRTFPQVSGTSAQIVVVADEGDLVVDEPYRGAIDDAVADLEDIDGVLGVTDPFDELVTGLVNDDENAAIIRLQFDGQATDVSDEAKDSLSAVSDSLQEALPAGAQVALGGDLFSTSVPGLTVTELLGILIALVVLMVTFRSFLVAGLPLATAIIGVGLSMALILLATAFASISSTTPLLALMLGLAVGIDYALFIAARHQDQVRGGMEPEESVARATGTAGSAVVFAGVTVLIALIGLGFANIPFLTTMGVAASVAVALAVAVAITLTPALLGFVKGRVVGRMPKARPAKTRTRPRRGFAARWVGGVTRHPVVTTIAVVVGLGVLAIPASSLALALPNAGVQPESSPARISYDLAAEEFGPGFNGPLIMTGTIVTSTDPLGLMEDLAAEVEKVPGVKEIALATPNETADTGIIQIIPDTAPDSPETAQLVRDLRALAPELADEYGIDLIVTGFTAVGIDISDRLGAALLPFGIFVVGLSFILLMIVFRSIAVPLTAALGYLLSVLAAFGVVAAVFEWGWFADLLHIARVGPVISFMPIVLMGVLFGLAMDYQVFLVSRMREDYVHASRARKGRADRLTAVGAVRSGFTASARVVTAAALIMFAVFAAFVPEGDSSIKPIALGLAVGIAVDAFLVRMTLIPALMALLGEKAWWMPRWLDRLLPHFDIEGEAVERELALAEWPEPQTTAAVVAESLTVRAEAGGDAGEVDLFQDASFRIEPGGTLVATGDPRAGTAFALAVAGRLTPSDGLLRVAGHLLPGRAAWVRAHVGVALFAGSDEPVRDLRRALRGRPGILVIDGLDMLDAAERDQVAAVLRDATTARHTRDDRPLTIVATAQSEGRALAVLADAHRPDISSLPLRAGIRSTHATEVTS
;
A
#
# COMPACT_ATOMS: atom_id res chain seq x y z
N MET A 1 -3.61 -1.44 -21.02
CA MET A 1 -3.64 -2.22 -19.76
C MET A 1 -4.89 -3.09 -19.70
N SER A 2 -6.09 -2.49 -19.80
CA SER A 2 -7.39 -3.17 -19.85
C SER A 2 -7.45 -4.37 -20.83
N THR A 3 -6.91 -4.24 -22.04
CA THR A 3 -6.85 -5.32 -23.05
C THR A 3 -5.96 -6.51 -22.64
N LEU A 4 -4.83 -6.26 -21.96
CA LEU A 4 -3.96 -7.31 -21.43
C LEU A 4 -4.65 -8.05 -20.29
N LEU A 5 -5.27 -7.32 -19.37
CA LEU A 5 -6.03 -7.89 -18.26
C LEU A 5 -7.24 -8.70 -18.74
N TYR A 6 -7.91 -8.25 -19.80
CA TYR A 6 -8.96 -9.03 -20.46
C TYR A 6 -8.43 -10.38 -20.98
N SER A 7 -7.29 -10.36 -21.67
CA SER A 7 -6.66 -11.60 -22.18
C SER A 7 -6.18 -12.53 -21.07
N LEU A 8 -5.65 -11.96 -19.99
CA LEU A 8 -5.19 -12.69 -18.80
C LEU A 8 -6.36 -13.35 -18.08
N GLY A 9 -7.45 -12.61 -17.84
CA GLY A 9 -8.67 -13.14 -17.22
C GLY A 9 -9.26 -14.30 -18.03
N ARG A 10 -9.31 -14.15 -19.37
CA ARG A 10 -9.76 -15.22 -20.27
C ARG A 10 -8.86 -16.46 -20.21
N TRP A 11 -7.54 -16.26 -20.19
CA TRP A 11 -6.58 -17.37 -20.10
C TRP A 11 -6.69 -18.11 -18.77
N SER A 12 -6.76 -17.38 -17.65
CA SER A 12 -6.92 -17.91 -16.30
C SER A 12 -8.22 -18.70 -16.14
N TYR A 13 -9.33 -18.19 -16.70
CA TYR A 13 -10.61 -18.88 -16.71
C TYR A 13 -10.57 -20.22 -17.46
N ARG A 14 -9.83 -20.29 -18.58
CA ARG A 14 -9.68 -21.51 -19.41
C ARG A 14 -8.73 -22.54 -18.81
N HIS A 15 -7.74 -22.10 -18.02
CA HIS A 15 -6.70 -22.97 -17.45
C HIS A 15 -6.68 -22.92 -15.92
N PRO A 16 -7.82 -23.14 -15.24
CA PRO A 16 -7.93 -22.86 -13.81
C PRO A 16 -7.02 -23.75 -12.96
N TRP A 17 -6.78 -24.99 -13.40
CA TRP A 17 -5.84 -25.92 -12.74
C TRP A 17 -4.38 -25.47 -12.84
N ARG A 18 -3.97 -24.93 -14.00
CA ARG A 18 -2.58 -24.45 -14.18
C ARG A 18 -2.30 -23.29 -13.23
N VAL A 19 -3.22 -22.34 -13.17
CA VAL A 19 -3.11 -21.17 -12.28
C VAL A 19 -3.09 -21.59 -10.82
N LEU A 20 -4.03 -22.44 -10.40
CA LEU A 20 -4.11 -22.91 -9.01
C LEU A 20 -2.85 -23.66 -8.58
N VAL A 21 -2.39 -24.62 -9.39
CA VAL A 21 -1.18 -25.41 -9.09
C VAL A 21 0.06 -24.52 -9.07
N SER A 22 0.18 -23.56 -9.99
CA SER A 22 1.31 -22.62 -9.97
C SER A 22 1.36 -21.82 -8.67
N TRP A 23 0.23 -21.28 -8.19
CA TRP A 23 0.20 -20.54 -6.93
C TRP A 23 0.47 -21.43 -5.71
N ILE A 24 -0.09 -22.65 -5.67
CA ILE A 24 0.18 -23.60 -4.59
C ILE A 24 1.67 -24.01 -4.59
N LEU A 25 2.27 -24.19 -5.76
CA LEU A 25 3.69 -24.53 -5.89
C LEU A 25 4.58 -23.37 -5.44
N VAL A 26 4.26 -22.14 -5.83
CA VAL A 26 4.97 -20.94 -5.36
C VAL A 26 4.85 -20.79 -3.84
N LEU A 27 3.65 -20.99 -3.28
CA LEU A 27 3.42 -21.01 -1.84
C LEU A 27 4.23 -22.10 -1.14
N GLY A 28 4.23 -23.32 -1.69
CA GLY A 28 5.00 -24.44 -1.14
C GLY A 28 6.51 -24.20 -1.16
N ILE A 29 7.03 -23.61 -2.24
CA ILE A 29 8.45 -23.25 -2.34
C ILE A 29 8.78 -22.15 -1.33
N ALA A 30 8.00 -21.06 -1.29
CA ALA A 30 8.23 -19.96 -0.36
C ALA A 30 8.14 -20.43 1.09
N GLY A 31 7.14 -21.24 1.44
CA GLY A 31 6.97 -21.80 2.77
C GLY A 31 8.09 -22.75 3.18
N ALA A 32 8.55 -23.62 2.27
CA ALA A 32 9.70 -24.49 2.52
C ALA A 32 11.00 -23.69 2.70
N SER A 33 11.22 -22.65 1.87
CA SER A 33 12.36 -21.75 2.04
C SER A 33 12.29 -20.99 3.36
N ALA A 34 11.13 -20.46 3.74
CA ALA A 34 10.96 -19.79 5.03
C ALA A 34 11.25 -20.73 6.20
N GLY A 35 10.72 -21.96 6.18
CA GLY A 35 10.97 -22.95 7.24
C GLY A 35 12.42 -23.42 7.33
N LEU A 36 13.24 -23.24 6.29
CA LEU A 36 14.66 -23.62 6.27
C LEU A 36 15.61 -22.47 6.59
N PHE A 37 15.24 -21.22 6.26
CA PHE A 37 16.16 -20.07 6.30
C PHE A 37 15.70 -18.92 7.21
N SER A 38 14.48 -18.95 7.76
CA SER A 38 13.98 -17.90 8.64
C SER A 38 14.87 -17.76 9.89
N GLN A 39 15.28 -16.53 10.21
CA GLN A 39 16.07 -16.21 11.42
C GLN A 39 15.22 -15.65 12.57
N GLY A 40 13.89 -15.52 12.37
CA GLY A 40 13.00 -14.96 13.38
C GLY A 40 12.78 -13.45 13.22
N THR A 41 11.92 -12.88 14.07
CA THR A 41 11.61 -11.45 14.06
C THR A 41 12.37 -10.72 15.17
N ASP A 42 12.78 -9.48 14.91
CA ASP A 42 13.55 -8.64 15.82
C ASP A 42 12.76 -7.36 16.15
N ASN A 43 12.46 -7.15 17.43
CA ASN A 43 11.67 -6.03 17.94
C ASN A 43 12.52 -4.89 18.51
N THR A 44 13.83 -4.93 18.32
CA THR A 44 14.72 -3.86 18.73
C THR A 44 14.51 -2.64 17.82
N PHE A 45 14.02 -1.54 18.39
CA PHE A 45 13.86 -0.30 17.65
C PHE A 45 15.17 0.51 17.72
N SER A 46 15.84 0.69 16.57
CA SER A 46 16.99 1.58 16.46
C SER A 46 16.78 2.61 15.36
N ILE A 47 17.25 3.84 15.60
CA ILE A 47 17.35 4.87 14.57
C ILE A 47 18.78 5.42 14.55
N PRO A 48 19.58 5.06 13.53
CA PRO A 48 20.94 5.55 13.41
C PRO A 48 21.03 7.09 13.45
N GLY A 49 22.08 7.58 14.10
CA GLY A 49 22.40 9.00 14.19
C GLY A 49 21.51 9.81 15.15
N THR A 50 20.79 9.18 16.08
CA THR A 50 20.29 9.88 17.27
C THR A 50 21.39 9.97 18.33
N GLU A 51 21.29 10.96 19.22
CA GLU A 51 22.21 11.15 20.33
C GLU A 51 22.17 9.95 21.29
N SER A 52 20.96 9.52 21.69
CA SER A 52 20.77 8.36 22.57
C SER A 52 21.35 7.06 21.99
N GLN A 53 21.18 6.80 20.69
CA GLN A 53 21.72 5.61 20.03
C GLN A 53 23.24 5.67 19.98
N ALA A 54 23.84 6.84 19.72
CA ALA A 54 25.29 7.01 19.74
C ALA A 54 25.86 6.77 21.14
N GLY A 55 25.19 7.26 22.18
CA GLY A 55 25.53 6.98 23.57
C GLY A 55 25.43 5.49 23.91
N LEU A 56 24.40 4.80 23.43
CA LEU A 56 24.22 3.36 23.67
C LEU A 56 25.27 2.52 22.92
N GLU A 57 25.64 2.91 21.69
CA GLU A 57 26.74 2.30 20.94
C GLU A 57 28.10 2.54 21.59
N GLN A 58 28.31 3.70 22.23
CA GLN A 58 29.50 4.00 23.00
C GLN A 58 29.56 3.12 24.26
N LEU A 59 28.48 3.05 25.04
CA LEU A 59 28.39 2.17 26.22
C LEU A 59 28.66 0.73 25.85
N ASN A 60 28.08 0.22 24.75
CA ASN A 60 28.35 -1.14 24.27
C ASN A 60 29.83 -1.42 23.97
N ARG A 61 30.65 -0.39 23.71
CA ARG A 61 32.08 -0.56 23.46
C ARG A 61 32.95 -0.38 24.71
N THR A 62 32.58 0.52 25.61
CA THR A 62 33.41 0.93 26.75
C THR A 62 32.91 0.43 28.11
N PHE A 63 31.65 0.02 28.19
CA PHE A 63 30.96 -0.44 29.40
C PHE A 63 29.83 -1.46 29.05
N PRO A 64 30.16 -2.63 28.47
CA PRO A 64 29.16 -3.61 28.01
C PRO A 64 28.28 -4.16 29.15
N GLN A 65 28.74 -4.10 30.40
CA GLN A 65 27.98 -4.55 31.57
C GLN A 65 26.72 -3.72 31.88
N VAL A 66 26.51 -2.57 31.21
CA VAL A 66 25.33 -1.70 31.45
C VAL A 66 24.50 -1.43 30.18
N SER A 67 24.83 -2.08 29.06
CA SER A 67 24.25 -1.76 27.74
C SER A 67 23.66 -2.94 26.96
N GLY A 68 23.78 -4.17 27.48
CA GLY A 68 23.21 -5.37 26.85
C GLY A 68 21.70 -5.52 27.10
N THR A 69 21.16 -6.72 26.82
CA THR A 69 19.77 -7.06 27.18
C THR A 69 19.64 -7.37 28.67
N SER A 70 18.72 -6.69 29.36
CA SER A 70 18.49 -6.89 30.79
C SER A 70 17.37 -7.90 31.07
N ALA A 71 17.52 -8.67 32.15
CA ALA A 71 16.44 -9.39 32.81
C ALA A 71 16.42 -8.99 34.28
N GLN A 72 15.28 -9.14 34.95
CA GLN A 72 15.18 -8.87 36.38
C GLN A 72 14.20 -9.82 37.06
N ILE A 73 14.45 -10.10 38.33
CA ILE A 73 13.54 -10.83 39.20
C ILE A 73 13.18 -9.89 40.35
N VAL A 74 11.89 -9.60 40.50
CA VAL A 74 11.37 -8.79 41.61
C VAL A 74 10.84 -9.76 42.66
N VAL A 75 11.30 -9.63 43.90
CA VAL A 75 10.88 -10.42 45.05
C VAL A 75 10.21 -9.49 46.04
N VAL A 76 8.99 -9.82 46.44
CA VAL A 76 8.23 -9.09 47.46
C VAL A 76 7.89 -10.05 48.60
N ALA A 77 8.25 -9.67 49.83
CA ALA A 77 7.97 -10.44 51.03
C ALA A 77 6.48 -10.38 51.40
N ASP A 78 6.04 -11.36 52.21
CA ASP A 78 4.67 -11.36 52.75
C ASP A 78 4.45 -10.18 53.73
N GLU A 79 3.19 -9.87 54.02
CA GLU A 79 2.80 -8.71 54.82
C GLU A 79 3.42 -8.76 56.23
N GLY A 80 4.41 -7.89 56.48
CA GLY A 80 5.12 -7.77 57.76
C GLY A 80 6.44 -8.52 57.86
N ASP A 81 6.83 -9.26 56.81
CA ASP A 81 8.16 -9.85 56.66
C ASP A 81 9.11 -8.87 55.93
N LEU A 82 10.43 -9.07 56.10
CA LEU A 82 11.47 -8.28 55.45
C LEU A 82 12.30 -9.17 54.51
N VAL A 83 12.64 -8.67 53.32
CA VAL A 83 13.49 -9.40 52.36
C VAL A 83 14.94 -9.54 52.83
N VAL A 84 15.37 -8.68 53.76
CA VAL A 84 16.71 -8.71 54.36
C VAL A 84 16.87 -9.79 55.44
N ASP A 85 15.76 -10.40 55.89
CA ASP A 85 15.73 -11.45 56.92
C ASP A 85 15.67 -12.86 56.30
N GLU A 86 16.00 -13.87 57.10
CA GLU A 86 15.80 -15.28 56.73
C GLU A 86 14.29 -15.63 56.77
N PRO A 87 13.76 -16.41 55.80
CA PRO A 87 14.47 -17.17 54.78
C PRO A 87 14.71 -16.43 53.45
N TYR A 88 14.28 -15.16 53.33
CA TYR A 88 14.30 -14.42 52.07
C TYR A 88 15.72 -14.14 51.59
N ARG A 89 16.57 -13.62 52.48
CA ARG A 89 17.96 -13.31 52.15
C ARG A 89 18.73 -14.53 51.63
N GLY A 90 18.70 -15.64 52.37
CA GLY A 90 19.40 -16.86 51.96
C GLY A 90 18.89 -17.43 50.63
N ALA A 91 17.58 -17.37 50.38
CA ALA A 91 17.01 -17.83 49.11
C ALA A 91 17.39 -16.92 47.94
N ILE A 92 17.46 -15.60 48.15
CA ILE A 92 17.92 -14.63 47.16
C ILE A 92 19.42 -14.84 46.86
N ASP A 93 20.25 -15.03 47.88
CA ASP A 93 21.69 -15.30 47.72
C ASP A 93 21.93 -16.59 46.89
N ASP A 94 21.17 -17.66 47.19
CA ASP A 94 21.22 -18.91 46.43
C ASP A 94 20.78 -18.70 44.97
N ALA A 95 19.71 -17.92 44.74
CA ALA A 95 19.25 -17.59 43.40
C ALA A 95 20.30 -16.78 42.63
N VAL A 96 20.93 -15.77 43.25
CA VAL A 96 22.01 -14.98 42.60
C VAL A 96 23.15 -15.90 42.13
N ALA A 97 23.58 -16.85 42.97
CA ALA A 97 24.63 -17.81 42.59
C ALA A 97 24.21 -18.71 41.40
N ASP A 98 22.98 -19.21 41.40
CA ASP A 98 22.46 -20.03 40.30
C ASP A 98 22.35 -19.23 38.99
N LEU A 99 22.05 -17.93 39.09
CA LEU A 99 21.93 -17.02 37.95
C LEU A 99 23.28 -16.69 37.30
N GLU A 100 24.35 -16.57 38.10
CA GLU A 100 25.71 -16.34 37.60
C GLU A 100 26.25 -17.51 36.76
N ASP A 101 25.78 -18.73 37.05
CA ASP A 101 26.18 -19.95 36.34
C ASP A 101 25.45 -20.14 34.97
N ILE A 102 24.49 -19.27 34.63
CA ILE A 102 23.76 -19.35 33.35
C ILE A 102 24.67 -18.87 32.20
N ASP A 103 24.83 -19.73 31.19
CA ASP A 103 25.64 -19.43 29.99
C ASP A 103 25.08 -18.19 29.24
N GLY A 104 25.95 -17.20 29.00
CA GLY A 104 25.60 -15.94 28.34
C GLY A 104 25.26 -14.76 29.27
N VAL A 105 25.21 -14.96 30.59
CA VAL A 105 25.10 -13.87 31.57
C VAL A 105 26.46 -13.17 31.72
N LEU A 106 26.50 -11.85 31.51
CA LEU A 106 27.68 -11.00 31.68
C LEU A 106 27.88 -10.55 33.13
N GLY A 107 26.79 -10.47 33.89
CA GLY A 107 26.81 -10.09 35.29
C GLY A 107 25.43 -10.16 35.91
N VAL A 108 25.41 -10.51 37.20
CA VAL A 108 24.24 -10.44 38.07
C VAL A 108 24.52 -9.36 39.11
N THR A 109 23.55 -8.49 39.35
CA THR A 109 23.63 -7.48 40.40
C THR A 109 22.85 -7.98 41.60
N ASP A 110 23.58 -8.28 42.67
CA ASP A 110 23.03 -8.68 43.96
C ASP A 110 22.34 -7.47 44.63
N PRO A 111 21.06 -7.59 45.04
CA PRO A 111 20.36 -6.53 45.75
C PRO A 111 20.98 -6.12 47.09
N PHE A 112 21.79 -6.98 47.71
CA PHE A 112 22.39 -6.74 49.03
C PHE A 112 23.86 -6.29 48.98
N ASP A 113 24.41 -6.02 47.79
CA ASP A 113 25.77 -5.50 47.63
C ASP A 113 25.88 -4.07 48.22
N GLU A 114 26.89 -3.82 49.06
CA GLU A 114 27.14 -2.52 49.69
C GLU A 114 27.47 -1.40 48.67
N LEU A 115 27.87 -1.77 47.45
CA LEU A 115 28.20 -0.84 46.36
C LEU A 115 26.99 -0.44 45.51
N VAL A 116 25.81 -1.04 45.75
CA VAL A 116 24.62 -0.83 44.94
C VAL A 116 23.48 -0.31 45.81
N THR A 117 22.88 0.81 45.42
CA THR A 117 21.77 1.44 46.14
C THR A 117 20.47 1.35 45.33
N GLY A 118 19.33 1.22 46.01
CA GLY A 118 18.00 1.24 45.38
C GLY A 118 17.50 -0.10 44.83
N LEU A 119 18.21 -1.22 45.07
CA LEU A 119 17.73 -2.58 44.74
C LEU A 119 16.94 -3.25 45.86
N VAL A 120 16.96 -2.67 47.06
CA VAL A 120 16.02 -2.96 48.17
C VAL A 120 15.25 -1.67 48.43
N ASN A 121 13.94 -1.77 48.60
CA ASN A 121 13.11 -0.59 48.82
C ASN A 121 13.23 -0.04 50.26
N ASP A 122 12.75 1.18 50.49
CA ASP A 122 12.87 1.88 51.77
C ASP A 122 12.21 1.13 52.95
N ASP A 123 11.16 0.35 52.66
CA ASP A 123 10.44 -0.45 53.65
C ASP A 123 11.06 -1.84 53.90
N GLU A 124 12.16 -2.18 53.20
CA GLU A 124 12.91 -3.45 53.28
C GLU A 124 12.05 -4.72 53.07
N ASN A 125 10.93 -4.60 52.36
CA ASN A 125 10.00 -5.71 52.06
C ASN A 125 10.04 -6.14 50.57
N ALA A 126 10.80 -5.46 49.72
CA ALA A 126 11.00 -5.85 48.32
C ALA A 126 12.46 -5.73 47.88
N ALA A 127 12.90 -6.66 47.02
CA ALA A 127 14.24 -6.69 46.43
C ALA A 127 14.19 -6.98 44.92
N ILE A 128 15.15 -6.44 44.16
CA ILE A 128 15.29 -6.68 42.73
C ILE A 128 16.67 -7.27 42.42
N ILE A 129 16.68 -8.46 41.82
CA ILE A 129 17.87 -9.08 41.24
C ILE A 129 17.92 -8.67 39.77
N ARG A 130 19.02 -8.05 39.30
CA ARG A 130 19.19 -7.67 37.89
C ARG A 130 20.22 -8.55 37.22
N LEU A 131 19.96 -8.92 35.97
CA LEU A 131 20.85 -9.72 35.15
C LEU A 131 21.10 -9.02 33.81
N GLN A 132 22.33 -9.15 33.34
CA GLN A 132 22.75 -8.58 32.07
C GLN A 132 23.25 -9.68 31.14
N PHE A 133 22.70 -9.76 29.93
CA PHE A 133 23.15 -10.68 28.87
C PHE A 133 24.00 -9.98 27.82
N ASP A 134 24.91 -10.74 27.19
CA ASP A 134 25.62 -10.29 25.98
C ASP A 134 24.67 -10.29 24.77
N GLY A 135 24.77 -9.24 23.94
CA GLY A 135 23.95 -9.11 22.73
C GLY A 135 22.48 -8.72 22.96
N GLN A 136 21.65 -9.00 21.96
CA GLN A 136 20.22 -8.66 21.93
C GLN A 136 19.34 -9.80 22.47
N ALA A 137 18.07 -9.52 22.78
CA ALA A 137 17.12 -10.51 23.30
C ALA A 137 16.92 -11.75 22.39
N THR A 138 17.24 -11.63 21.09
CA THR A 138 17.22 -12.72 20.11
C THR A 138 18.48 -13.58 20.12
N ASP A 139 19.60 -13.06 20.64
CA ASP A 139 20.87 -13.77 20.74
C ASP A 139 20.91 -14.68 21.99
N VAL A 140 20.07 -14.38 23.00
CA VAL A 140 19.88 -15.20 24.19
C VAL A 140 19.15 -16.49 23.84
N SER A 141 19.79 -17.62 24.13
CA SER A 141 19.28 -18.96 23.82
C SER A 141 17.97 -19.27 24.56
N ASP A 142 17.14 -20.13 23.97
CA ASP A 142 15.92 -20.61 24.62
C ASP A 142 16.27 -21.39 25.89
N GLU A 143 17.40 -22.10 25.89
CA GLU A 143 17.92 -22.79 27.08
C GLU A 143 18.22 -21.82 28.24
N ALA A 144 18.80 -20.64 27.96
CA ALA A 144 19.07 -19.65 29.01
C ALA A 144 17.77 -19.06 29.58
N LYS A 145 16.74 -18.85 28.74
CA LYS A 145 15.41 -18.38 29.18
C LYS A 145 14.69 -19.42 30.03
N ASP A 146 14.78 -20.69 29.66
CA ASP A 146 14.22 -21.80 30.42
C ASP A 146 14.93 -21.96 31.77
N SER A 147 16.27 -21.84 31.81
CA SER A 147 17.04 -21.82 33.06
C SER A 147 16.64 -20.66 33.97
N LEU A 148 16.47 -19.46 33.43
CA LEU A 148 16.07 -18.29 34.21
C LEU A 148 14.66 -18.46 34.82
N SER A 149 13.75 -19.04 34.04
CA SER A 149 12.41 -19.37 34.52
C SER A 149 12.46 -20.42 35.63
N ALA A 150 13.31 -21.44 35.49
CA ALA A 150 13.50 -22.48 36.50
C ALA A 150 14.08 -21.91 37.82
N VAL A 151 15.01 -20.97 37.76
CA VAL A 151 15.55 -20.31 38.97
C VAL A 151 14.46 -19.45 39.63
N SER A 152 13.68 -18.69 38.85
CA SER A 152 12.54 -17.92 39.38
C SER A 152 11.50 -18.82 40.06
N ASP A 153 11.17 -19.97 39.46
CA ASP A 153 10.22 -20.94 40.02
C ASP A 153 10.77 -21.58 41.31
N SER A 154 12.06 -21.94 41.33
CA SER A 154 12.75 -22.48 42.51
C SER A 154 12.78 -21.47 43.66
N LEU A 155 13.05 -20.19 43.36
CA LEU A 155 13.00 -19.11 44.33
C LEU A 155 11.59 -18.94 44.90
N GLN A 156 10.56 -18.97 44.06
CA GLN A 156 9.16 -18.92 44.51
C GLN A 156 8.77 -20.10 45.41
N GLU A 157 9.30 -21.30 45.15
CA GLU A 157 9.07 -22.50 45.98
C GLU A 157 9.82 -22.48 47.32
N ALA A 158 11.00 -21.84 47.36
CA ALA A 158 11.81 -21.70 48.56
C ALA A 158 11.24 -20.67 49.56
N LEU A 159 10.48 -19.69 49.07
CA LEU A 159 9.92 -18.61 49.86
C LEU A 159 8.57 -18.96 50.53
N PRO A 160 8.18 -18.24 51.59
CA PRO A 160 6.87 -18.41 52.22
C PRO A 160 5.70 -18.21 51.25
N ALA A 161 4.56 -18.85 51.51
CA ALA A 161 3.42 -18.89 50.57
C ALA A 161 2.77 -17.53 50.26
N GLY A 162 3.08 -16.46 51.02
CA GLY A 162 2.62 -15.09 50.74
C GLY A 162 3.62 -14.24 49.95
N ALA A 163 4.85 -14.72 49.74
CA ALA A 163 5.86 -14.04 48.95
C ALA A 163 5.56 -14.11 47.45
N GLN A 164 5.90 -13.04 46.72
CA GLN A 164 5.73 -12.94 45.28
C GLN A 164 7.07 -12.83 44.59
N VAL A 165 7.31 -13.67 43.58
CA VAL A 165 8.48 -13.62 42.71
C VAL A 165 7.99 -13.41 41.29
N ALA A 166 8.50 -12.37 40.63
CA ALA A 166 8.11 -12.02 39.28
C ALA A 166 9.32 -11.82 38.37
N LEU A 167 9.44 -12.69 37.37
CA LEU A 167 10.43 -12.58 36.32
C LEU A 167 10.00 -11.55 35.25
N GLY A 168 10.90 -10.63 34.92
CA GLY A 168 10.69 -9.57 33.95
C GLY A 168 11.99 -9.06 33.31
N GLY A 169 11.95 -7.80 32.87
CA GLY A 169 13.01 -7.16 32.09
C GLY A 169 12.81 -7.27 30.58
N ASP A 170 13.71 -6.66 29.82
CA ASP A 170 13.62 -6.52 28.35
C ASP A 170 13.57 -7.87 27.63
N LEU A 171 14.19 -8.90 28.22
CA LEU A 171 14.19 -10.26 27.68
C LEU A 171 12.79 -10.89 27.61
N PHE A 172 11.90 -10.56 28.56
CA PHE A 172 10.56 -11.16 28.69
C PHE A 172 9.44 -10.23 28.25
N SER A 173 9.73 -8.96 27.95
CA SER A 173 8.75 -8.02 27.41
C SER A 173 8.31 -8.35 25.97
N THR A 174 9.00 -9.28 25.30
CA THR A 174 8.74 -9.68 23.92
C THR A 174 8.00 -11.02 23.84
N SER A 175 6.68 -10.99 23.65
CA SER A 175 5.89 -12.20 23.41
C SER A 175 5.86 -12.56 21.92
N VAL A 176 6.00 -13.85 21.60
CA VAL A 176 5.86 -14.35 20.22
C VAL A 176 4.37 -14.46 19.88
N PRO A 177 3.85 -13.71 18.90
CA PRO A 177 2.42 -13.71 18.60
C PRO A 177 1.99 -15.04 17.98
N GLY A 178 1.00 -15.70 18.58
CA GLY A 178 0.29 -16.84 18.00
C GLY A 178 -0.95 -16.40 17.20
N LEU A 179 -1.39 -17.23 16.24
CA LEU A 179 -2.68 -17.03 15.56
C LEU A 179 -3.82 -17.16 16.57
N THR A 180 -4.58 -16.10 16.76
CA THR A 180 -5.63 -16.05 17.79
C THR A 180 -6.99 -16.54 17.27
N VAL A 181 -7.87 -16.99 18.18
CA VAL A 181 -9.22 -17.46 17.84
C VAL A 181 -10.07 -16.33 17.24
N THR A 182 -9.79 -15.08 17.62
CA THR A 182 -10.48 -13.90 17.10
C THR A 182 -10.22 -13.60 15.62
N GLU A 183 -9.07 -13.97 15.06
CA GLU A 183 -8.83 -13.85 13.61
C GLU A 183 -9.84 -14.68 12.80
N LEU A 184 -10.14 -15.90 13.28
CA LEU A 184 -11.15 -16.77 12.67
C LEU A 184 -12.55 -16.13 12.72
N LEU A 185 -12.85 -15.37 13.76
CA LEU A 185 -14.11 -14.64 13.88
C LEU A 185 -14.23 -13.53 12.82
N GLY A 186 -13.17 -12.76 12.58
CA GLY A 186 -13.13 -11.75 11.51
C GLY A 186 -13.38 -12.37 10.13
N ILE A 187 -12.72 -13.50 9.85
CA ILE A 187 -12.93 -14.29 8.63
C ILE A 187 -14.37 -14.81 8.52
N LEU A 188 -14.95 -15.28 9.62
CA LEU A 188 -16.33 -15.77 9.66
C LEU A 188 -17.33 -14.65 9.36
N ILE A 189 -17.14 -13.46 9.95
CA ILE A 189 -17.98 -12.29 9.68
C ILE A 189 -17.86 -11.88 8.21
N ALA A 190 -16.62 -11.83 7.67
CA ALA A 190 -16.40 -11.55 6.25
C ALA A 190 -17.14 -12.56 5.36
N LEU A 191 -17.09 -13.86 5.70
CA LEU A 191 -17.83 -14.91 4.98
C LEU A 191 -19.35 -14.68 5.02
N VAL A 192 -19.91 -14.28 6.17
CA VAL A 192 -21.34 -13.95 6.30
C VAL A 192 -21.71 -12.77 5.42
N VAL A 193 -20.93 -11.68 5.43
CA VAL A 193 -21.18 -10.51 4.59
C VAL A 193 -21.08 -10.86 3.09
N LEU A 194 -20.08 -11.65 2.70
CA LEU A 194 -19.92 -12.16 1.33
C LEU A 194 -21.10 -13.06 0.93
N MET A 195 -21.58 -13.92 1.82
CA MET A 195 -22.74 -14.79 1.58
C MET A 195 -24.02 -13.97 1.33
N VAL A 196 -24.23 -12.90 2.11
CA VAL A 196 -25.35 -11.96 1.90
C VAL A 196 -25.20 -11.18 0.58
N THR A 197 -23.97 -10.81 0.23
CA THR A 197 -23.67 -10.04 -0.98
C THR A 197 -23.91 -10.87 -2.24
N PHE A 198 -23.29 -12.05 -2.33
CA PHE A 198 -23.38 -12.93 -3.50
C PHE A 198 -24.65 -13.78 -3.54
N ARG A 199 -25.33 -13.97 -2.40
CA ARG A 199 -26.46 -14.91 -2.23
C ARG A 199 -26.10 -16.34 -2.63
N SER A 200 -24.85 -16.72 -2.41
CA SER A 200 -24.31 -18.03 -2.74
C SER A 200 -23.11 -18.34 -1.86
N PHE A 201 -23.15 -19.45 -1.12
CA PHE A 201 -22.06 -19.89 -0.26
C PHE A 201 -20.78 -20.19 -1.06
N LEU A 202 -20.93 -20.91 -2.19
CA LEU A 202 -19.79 -21.27 -3.04
C LEU A 202 -19.07 -20.04 -3.62
N VAL A 203 -19.83 -19.01 -4.03
CA VAL A 203 -19.25 -17.78 -4.60
C VAL A 203 -18.62 -16.92 -3.51
N ALA A 204 -19.22 -16.89 -2.31
CA ALA A 204 -18.67 -16.20 -1.15
C ALA A 204 -17.34 -16.80 -0.65
N GLY A 205 -17.14 -18.11 -0.79
CA GLY A 205 -15.88 -18.75 -0.43
C GLY A 205 -14.71 -18.41 -1.35
N LEU A 206 -14.96 -17.94 -2.59
CA LEU A 206 -13.88 -17.69 -3.54
C LEU A 206 -12.98 -16.50 -3.14
N PRO A 207 -13.51 -15.28 -2.83
CA PRO A 207 -12.67 -14.18 -2.38
C PRO A 207 -11.86 -14.51 -1.12
N LEU A 208 -12.45 -15.28 -0.21
CA LEU A 208 -11.77 -15.70 1.02
C LEU A 208 -10.63 -16.68 0.73
N ALA A 209 -10.86 -17.69 -0.10
CA ALA A 209 -9.82 -18.65 -0.48
C ALA A 209 -8.64 -17.98 -1.20
N THR A 210 -8.92 -17.00 -2.07
CA THR A 210 -7.85 -16.23 -2.72
C THR A 210 -7.06 -15.38 -1.74
N ALA A 211 -7.74 -14.74 -0.78
CA ALA A 211 -7.09 -13.92 0.23
C ALA A 211 -6.17 -14.76 1.13
N ILE A 212 -6.62 -15.92 1.59
CA ILE A 212 -5.83 -16.84 2.43
C ILE A 212 -4.55 -17.29 1.71
N ILE A 213 -4.64 -17.65 0.42
CA ILE A 213 -3.47 -18.06 -0.37
C ILE A 213 -2.48 -16.89 -0.54
N GLY A 214 -2.99 -15.69 -0.83
CA GLY A 214 -2.15 -14.49 -0.98
C GLY A 214 -1.46 -14.08 0.32
N VAL A 215 -2.18 -14.12 1.44
CA VAL A 215 -1.67 -13.88 2.79
C VAL A 215 -0.63 -14.91 3.17
N GLY A 216 -0.92 -16.20 2.99
CA GLY A 216 0.03 -17.28 3.30
C GLY A 216 1.34 -17.14 2.53
N LEU A 217 1.27 -16.74 1.26
CA LEU A 217 2.46 -16.49 0.46
C LEU A 217 3.21 -15.24 0.95
N SER A 218 2.49 -14.17 1.28
CA SER A 218 3.09 -12.94 1.79
C SER A 218 3.82 -13.20 3.11
N MET A 219 3.20 -13.97 4.02
CA MET A 219 3.78 -14.39 5.29
C MET A 219 5.05 -15.21 5.08
N ALA A 220 5.00 -16.20 4.18
CA ALA A 220 6.17 -17.02 3.85
C ALA A 220 7.33 -16.18 3.29
N LEU A 221 7.05 -15.20 2.43
CA LEU A 221 8.09 -14.31 1.91
C LEU A 221 8.64 -13.33 2.96
N ILE A 222 7.80 -12.83 3.87
CA ILE A 222 8.25 -11.97 4.98
C ILE A 222 9.14 -12.76 5.92
N LEU A 223 8.74 -13.98 6.31
CA LEU A 223 9.56 -14.87 7.13
C LEU A 223 10.87 -15.23 6.42
N LEU A 224 10.85 -15.50 5.12
CA LEU A 224 12.08 -15.71 4.33
C LEU A 224 12.97 -14.45 4.30
N ALA A 225 12.38 -13.26 4.27
CA ALA A 225 13.11 -12.00 4.26
C ALA A 225 13.89 -11.74 5.56
N THR A 226 13.49 -12.38 6.68
CA THR A 226 14.24 -12.31 7.96
C THR A 226 15.68 -12.82 7.82
N ALA A 227 15.95 -13.69 6.85
CA ALA A 227 17.30 -14.18 6.56
C ALA A 227 18.24 -13.10 6.00
N PHE A 228 17.71 -11.98 5.52
CA PHE A 228 18.48 -10.93 4.84
C PHE A 228 18.38 -9.56 5.54
N ALA A 229 17.38 -9.35 6.39
CA ALA A 229 17.14 -8.08 7.10
C ALA A 229 16.38 -8.33 8.40
N SER A 230 16.59 -7.49 9.41
CA SER A 230 15.78 -7.49 10.62
C SER A 230 14.35 -7.01 10.33
N ILE A 231 13.38 -7.79 10.80
CA ILE A 231 11.96 -7.53 10.59
C ILE A 231 11.25 -7.64 11.93
N SER A 232 10.56 -6.58 12.35
CA SER A 232 9.73 -6.59 13.57
C SER A 232 8.55 -7.53 13.46
N SER A 233 8.16 -8.15 14.59
CA SER A 233 7.00 -9.02 14.71
C SER A 233 5.67 -8.33 14.32
N THR A 234 5.63 -6.99 14.38
CA THR A 234 4.49 -6.19 13.93
C THR A 234 4.31 -6.25 12.40
N THR A 235 5.40 -6.42 11.64
CA THR A 235 5.36 -6.41 10.16
C THR A 235 4.56 -7.59 9.58
N PRO A 236 4.82 -8.86 9.97
CA PRO A 236 3.99 -10.00 9.60
C PRO A 236 2.49 -9.81 9.90
N LEU A 237 2.16 -9.29 11.08
CA LEU A 237 0.76 -9.11 11.51
C LEU A 237 0.05 -8.02 10.71
N LEU A 238 0.73 -6.91 10.41
CA LEU A 238 0.18 -5.90 9.51
C LEU A 238 0.02 -6.43 8.09
N ALA A 239 0.97 -7.22 7.58
CA ALA A 239 0.85 -7.84 6.27
C ALA A 239 -0.32 -8.83 6.19
N LEU A 240 -0.57 -9.59 7.26
CA LEU A 240 -1.74 -10.45 7.42
C LEU A 240 -3.04 -9.63 7.36
N MET A 241 -3.14 -8.61 8.20
CA MET A 241 -4.31 -7.76 8.33
C MET A 241 -4.65 -7.02 7.02
N LEU A 242 -3.64 -6.40 6.40
CA LEU A 242 -3.77 -5.71 5.11
C LEU A 242 -4.03 -6.69 3.96
N GLY A 243 -3.26 -7.78 3.89
CA GLY A 243 -3.39 -8.79 2.84
C GLY A 243 -4.76 -9.45 2.83
N LEU A 244 -5.34 -9.72 4.00
CA LEU A 244 -6.69 -10.26 4.12
C LEU A 244 -7.74 -9.22 3.69
N ALA A 245 -7.68 -7.99 4.22
CA ALA A 245 -8.64 -6.94 3.88
C ALA A 245 -8.64 -6.61 2.38
N VAL A 246 -7.46 -6.31 1.84
CA VAL A 246 -7.25 -5.96 0.43
C VAL A 246 -7.55 -7.13 -0.50
N GLY A 247 -7.05 -8.32 -0.15
CA GLY A 247 -7.24 -9.53 -0.96
C GLY A 247 -8.70 -9.94 -1.09
N ILE A 248 -9.48 -9.86 -0.01
CA ILE A 248 -10.92 -10.12 -0.06
C ILE A 248 -11.63 -9.07 -0.91
N ASP A 249 -11.31 -7.78 -0.72
CA ASP A 249 -12.02 -6.69 -1.41
C ASP A 249 -11.79 -6.72 -2.92
N TYR A 250 -10.53 -6.88 -3.35
CA TYR A 250 -10.18 -6.93 -4.77
C TYR A 250 -10.79 -8.13 -5.49
N ALA A 251 -10.80 -9.30 -4.83
CA ALA A 251 -11.49 -10.47 -5.35
C ALA A 251 -13.02 -10.28 -5.37
N LEU A 252 -13.61 -9.62 -4.36
CA LEU A 252 -15.02 -9.27 -4.29
C LEU A 252 -15.43 -8.38 -5.47
N PHE A 253 -14.68 -7.33 -5.81
CA PHE A 253 -15.02 -6.45 -6.93
C PHE A 253 -15.07 -7.18 -8.27
N ILE A 254 -14.05 -8.01 -8.57
CA ILE A 254 -13.99 -8.79 -9.81
C ILE A 254 -15.14 -9.80 -9.86
N ALA A 255 -15.36 -10.53 -8.76
CA ALA A 255 -16.42 -11.53 -8.68
C ALA A 255 -17.82 -10.92 -8.73
N ALA A 256 -18.05 -9.76 -8.11
CA ALA A 256 -19.32 -9.04 -8.15
C ALA A 256 -19.63 -8.55 -9.57
N ARG A 257 -18.64 -7.98 -10.25
CA ARG A 257 -18.77 -7.54 -11.64
C ARG A 257 -19.11 -8.70 -12.57
N HIS A 258 -18.39 -9.82 -12.43
CA HIS A 258 -18.67 -11.04 -13.19
C HIS A 258 -20.09 -11.57 -12.91
N GLN A 259 -20.50 -11.64 -11.64
CA GLN A 259 -21.83 -12.12 -11.25
C GLN A 259 -22.95 -11.25 -11.86
N ASP A 260 -22.80 -9.92 -11.83
CA ASP A 260 -23.79 -9.00 -12.39
C ASP A 260 -23.88 -9.12 -13.92
N GLN A 261 -22.75 -9.31 -14.61
CA GLN A 261 -22.70 -9.54 -16.05
C GLN A 261 -23.36 -10.87 -16.46
N VAL A 262 -23.10 -11.97 -15.74
CA VAL A 262 -23.75 -13.27 -16.04
C VAL A 262 -25.24 -13.22 -15.71
N ARG A 263 -25.65 -12.52 -14.66
CA ARG A 263 -27.08 -12.25 -14.37
C ARG A 263 -27.76 -11.44 -15.47
N GLY A 264 -27.01 -10.57 -16.15
CA GLY A 264 -27.44 -9.85 -17.35
C GLY A 264 -27.54 -10.70 -18.61
N GLY A 265 -27.18 -11.99 -18.56
CA GLY A 265 -27.25 -12.92 -19.69
C GLY A 265 -25.96 -13.08 -20.47
N MET A 266 -24.84 -12.50 -20.01
CA MET A 266 -23.53 -12.64 -20.66
C MET A 266 -22.96 -14.05 -20.47
N GLU A 267 -22.28 -14.58 -21.48
CA GLU A 267 -21.56 -15.85 -21.38
C GLU A 267 -20.51 -15.79 -20.25
N PRO A 268 -20.36 -16.83 -19.39
CA PRO A 268 -19.42 -16.80 -18.28
C PRO A 268 -17.95 -16.53 -18.67
N GLU A 269 -17.48 -17.08 -19.79
CA GLU A 269 -16.09 -16.85 -20.24
C GLU A 269 -15.86 -15.37 -20.59
N GLU A 270 -16.74 -14.81 -21.42
CA GLU A 270 -16.68 -13.41 -21.84
C GLU A 270 -16.84 -12.47 -20.64
N SER A 271 -17.72 -12.84 -19.72
CA SER A 271 -17.99 -12.10 -18.49
C SER A 271 -16.75 -12.04 -17.58
N VAL A 272 -16.05 -13.15 -17.33
CA VAL A 272 -14.80 -13.10 -16.53
C VAL A 272 -13.75 -12.24 -17.22
N ALA A 273 -13.56 -12.39 -18.53
CA ALA A 273 -12.59 -11.60 -19.27
C ALA A 273 -12.90 -10.09 -19.18
N ARG A 274 -14.17 -9.69 -19.37
CA ARG A 274 -14.61 -8.29 -19.24
C ARG A 274 -14.51 -7.78 -17.81
N ALA A 275 -14.83 -8.59 -16.81
CA ALA A 275 -14.68 -8.23 -15.41
C ALA A 275 -13.22 -7.96 -15.05
N THR A 276 -12.28 -8.84 -15.44
CA THR A 276 -10.84 -8.63 -15.21
C THR A 276 -10.30 -7.43 -15.99
N GLY A 277 -10.79 -7.20 -17.22
CA GLY A 277 -10.37 -6.06 -18.04
C GLY A 277 -10.86 -4.68 -17.55
N THR A 278 -11.91 -4.63 -16.72
CA THR A 278 -12.56 -3.38 -16.25
C THR A 278 -12.47 -3.21 -14.73
N ALA A 279 -13.02 -4.13 -13.95
CA ALA A 279 -12.87 -4.11 -12.49
C ALA A 279 -11.43 -4.44 -12.08
N GLY A 280 -10.76 -5.35 -12.80
CA GLY A 280 -9.35 -5.67 -12.55
C GLY A 280 -8.39 -4.52 -12.85
N SER A 281 -8.67 -3.66 -13.85
CA SER A 281 -7.85 -2.46 -14.09
C SER A 281 -7.99 -1.45 -12.96
N ALA A 282 -9.21 -1.27 -12.43
CA ALA A 282 -9.44 -0.46 -11.24
C ALA A 282 -8.71 -1.05 -10.01
N VAL A 283 -8.75 -2.37 -9.82
CA VAL A 283 -8.02 -3.08 -8.74
C VAL A 283 -6.51 -2.89 -8.84
N VAL A 284 -5.91 -3.00 -10.03
CA VAL A 284 -4.46 -2.76 -10.21
C VAL A 284 -4.11 -1.32 -9.88
N PHE A 285 -4.93 -0.37 -10.30
CA PHE A 285 -4.70 1.05 -10.03
C PHE A 285 -4.80 1.38 -8.52
N ALA A 286 -5.84 0.87 -7.87
CA ALA A 286 -6.04 0.87 -6.43
C ALA A 286 -4.83 0.31 -5.68
N GLY A 287 -4.44 -0.93 -6.02
CA GLY A 287 -3.30 -1.59 -5.40
C GLY A 287 -1.99 -0.85 -5.59
N VAL A 288 -1.73 -0.25 -6.77
CA VAL A 288 -0.55 0.60 -6.99
C VAL A 288 -0.58 1.84 -6.10
N THR A 289 -1.76 2.44 -5.87
CA THR A 289 -1.91 3.59 -4.98
C THR A 289 -1.53 3.22 -3.54
N VAL A 290 -2.03 2.07 -3.06
CA VAL A 290 -1.66 1.52 -1.74
C VAL A 290 -0.17 1.21 -1.66
N LEU A 291 0.40 0.56 -2.68
CA LEU A 291 1.83 0.25 -2.77
C LEU A 291 2.70 1.50 -2.62
N ILE A 292 2.37 2.58 -3.34
CA ILE A 292 3.17 3.80 -3.26
C ILE A 292 3.02 4.47 -1.89
N ALA A 293 1.83 4.43 -1.28
CA ALA A 293 1.61 4.95 0.06
C ALA A 293 2.45 4.20 1.12
N LEU A 294 2.52 2.87 1.01
CA LEU A 294 3.30 2.01 1.91
C LEU A 294 4.81 2.14 1.68
N ILE A 295 5.27 2.18 0.43
CA ILE A 295 6.68 2.48 0.11
C ILE A 295 7.03 3.90 0.60
N GLY A 296 6.05 4.80 0.59
CA GLY A 296 6.16 6.15 1.14
C GLY A 296 6.57 6.22 2.60
N LEU A 297 6.39 5.16 3.41
CA LEU A 297 6.93 5.13 4.78
C LEU A 297 8.45 5.30 4.80
N GLY A 298 9.15 4.88 3.73
CA GLY A 298 10.58 5.12 3.58
C GLY A 298 10.95 6.60 3.49
N PHE A 299 10.00 7.48 3.17
CA PHE A 299 10.21 8.93 3.17
C PHE A 299 10.44 9.49 4.59
N ALA A 300 9.98 8.77 5.63
CA ALA A 300 10.25 9.16 7.02
C ALA A 300 11.74 8.98 7.41
N ASN A 301 12.53 8.27 6.59
CA ASN A 301 13.95 7.98 6.84
C ASN A 301 14.18 7.21 8.16
N ILE A 302 13.28 6.26 8.45
CA ILE A 302 13.33 5.40 9.64
C ILE A 302 13.46 3.95 9.16
N PRO A 303 14.54 3.22 9.49
CA PRO A 303 14.82 1.91 8.90
C PRO A 303 13.68 0.91 9.08
N PHE A 304 13.18 0.73 10.30
CA PHE A 304 12.12 -0.24 10.58
C PHE A 304 10.79 0.13 9.91
N LEU A 305 10.45 1.42 9.77
CA LEU A 305 9.26 1.85 9.00
C LEU A 305 9.43 1.56 7.50
N THR A 306 10.66 1.67 7.00
CA THR A 306 10.97 1.38 5.60
C THR A 306 10.82 -0.11 5.31
N THR A 307 11.39 -0.98 6.16
CA THR A 307 11.28 -2.45 5.99
C THR A 307 9.83 -2.91 6.12
N MET A 308 9.11 -2.38 7.11
CA MET A 308 7.68 -2.61 7.32
C MET A 308 6.83 -2.15 6.13
N GLY A 309 7.06 -0.93 5.62
CA GLY A 309 6.37 -0.38 4.47
C GLY A 309 6.62 -1.19 3.19
N VAL A 310 7.88 -1.61 2.96
CA VAL A 310 8.24 -2.47 1.82
C VAL A 310 7.56 -3.84 1.94
N ALA A 311 7.64 -4.50 3.09
CA ALA A 311 7.02 -5.79 3.33
C ALA A 311 5.49 -5.74 3.13
N ALA A 312 4.82 -4.74 3.70
CA ALA A 312 3.40 -4.52 3.50
C ALA A 312 3.06 -4.23 2.02
N SER A 313 3.89 -3.47 1.31
CA SER A 313 3.69 -3.19 -0.12
C SER A 313 3.81 -4.46 -0.97
N VAL A 314 4.72 -5.39 -0.63
CA VAL A 314 4.85 -6.69 -1.29
C VAL A 314 3.60 -7.54 -1.03
N ALA A 315 3.09 -7.55 0.20
CA ALA A 315 1.86 -8.27 0.53
C ALA A 315 0.66 -7.76 -0.30
N VAL A 316 0.54 -6.44 -0.45
CA VAL A 316 -0.49 -5.83 -1.31
C VAL A 316 -0.27 -6.15 -2.80
N ALA A 317 0.97 -6.09 -3.28
CA ALA A 317 1.30 -6.46 -4.66
C ALA A 317 0.89 -7.91 -4.98
N LEU A 318 1.16 -8.83 -4.05
CA LEU A 318 0.75 -10.22 -4.15
C LEU A 318 -0.77 -10.36 -4.09
N ALA A 319 -1.46 -9.64 -3.20
CA ALA A 319 -2.92 -9.64 -3.15
C ALA A 319 -3.54 -9.20 -4.48
N VAL A 320 -2.99 -8.17 -5.13
CA VAL A 320 -3.42 -7.71 -6.47
C VAL A 320 -3.14 -8.79 -7.52
N ALA A 321 -1.93 -9.36 -7.53
CA ALA A 321 -1.54 -10.40 -8.50
C ALA A 321 -2.43 -11.65 -8.38
N VAL A 322 -2.72 -12.07 -7.15
CA VAL A 322 -3.65 -13.17 -6.84
C VAL A 322 -5.07 -12.81 -7.27
N ALA A 323 -5.55 -11.60 -6.99
CA ALA A 323 -6.90 -11.17 -7.37
C ALA A 323 -7.11 -11.17 -8.90
N ILE A 324 -6.12 -10.73 -9.69
CA ILE A 324 -6.25 -10.68 -11.16
C ILE A 324 -5.94 -12.01 -11.86
N THR A 325 -5.35 -12.99 -11.16
CA THR A 325 -5.01 -14.31 -11.76
C THR A 325 -5.84 -15.45 -11.16
N LEU A 326 -5.79 -15.64 -9.85
CA LEU A 326 -6.41 -16.75 -9.15
C LEU A 326 -7.93 -16.57 -9.05
N THR A 327 -8.44 -15.36 -8.83
CA THR A 327 -9.90 -15.14 -8.79
C THR A 327 -10.59 -15.52 -10.11
N PRO A 328 -10.11 -15.07 -11.30
CA PRO A 328 -10.64 -15.55 -12.58
C PRO A 328 -10.54 -17.06 -12.77
N ALA A 329 -9.45 -17.70 -12.32
CA ALA A 329 -9.28 -19.14 -12.38
C ALA A 329 -10.30 -19.88 -11.50
N LEU A 330 -10.51 -19.43 -10.26
CA LEU A 330 -11.50 -20.03 -9.37
C LEU A 330 -12.93 -19.85 -9.88
N LEU A 331 -13.25 -18.70 -10.48
CA LEU A 331 -14.51 -18.48 -11.19
C LEU A 331 -14.68 -19.48 -12.37
N GLY A 332 -13.57 -19.86 -13.02
CA GLY A 332 -13.50 -20.93 -14.02
C GLY A 332 -13.98 -22.30 -13.53
N PHE A 333 -13.74 -22.64 -12.26
CA PHE A 333 -14.27 -23.87 -11.66
C PHE A 333 -15.79 -23.78 -11.40
N VAL A 334 -16.30 -22.60 -11.05
CA VAL A 334 -17.73 -22.39 -10.75
C VAL A 334 -18.58 -22.24 -12.02
N LYS A 335 -18.00 -21.75 -13.13
CA LYS A 335 -18.66 -21.51 -14.43
C LYS A 335 -19.98 -20.73 -14.25
N GLY A 336 -21.02 -21.06 -15.01
CA GLY A 336 -22.33 -20.38 -14.93
C GLY A 336 -23.07 -20.49 -13.58
N ARG A 337 -22.57 -21.24 -12.59
CA ARG A 337 -23.20 -21.34 -11.26
C ARG A 337 -23.00 -20.08 -10.41
N VAL A 338 -22.22 -19.11 -10.89
CA VAL A 338 -21.97 -17.82 -10.21
C VAL A 338 -23.25 -17.00 -10.02
N VAL A 339 -24.29 -17.22 -10.82
CA VAL A 339 -25.58 -16.49 -10.78
C VAL A 339 -26.25 -16.52 -9.40
N GLY A 340 -26.01 -17.57 -8.61
CA GLY A 340 -26.68 -17.82 -7.32
C GLY A 340 -28.17 -18.18 -7.51
N ARG A 341 -28.95 -18.16 -6.42
CA ARG A 341 -30.41 -18.37 -6.48
C ARG A 341 -31.08 -17.15 -7.15
N MET A 342 -31.57 -17.32 -8.38
CA MET A 342 -32.41 -16.31 -9.04
C MET A 342 -33.78 -16.21 -8.33
N PRO A 343 -34.30 -15.00 -8.08
CA PRO A 343 -35.70 -14.85 -7.68
C PRO A 343 -36.60 -15.45 -8.78
N LYS A 344 -37.55 -16.33 -8.42
CA LYS A 344 -38.57 -16.79 -9.37
C LYS A 344 -39.25 -15.56 -9.98
N ALA A 345 -39.15 -15.41 -11.30
CA ALA A 345 -39.83 -14.35 -12.03
C ALA A 345 -41.33 -14.39 -11.70
N ARG A 346 -41.80 -13.44 -10.88
CA ARG A 346 -43.23 -13.24 -10.68
C ARG A 346 -43.77 -12.64 -11.98
N PRO A 347 -44.85 -13.19 -12.56
CA PRO A 347 -45.42 -12.67 -13.80
C PRO A 347 -45.79 -11.20 -13.59
N ALA A 348 -45.39 -10.37 -14.56
CA ALA A 348 -45.52 -8.92 -14.52
C ALA A 348 -46.99 -8.49 -14.47
N LYS A 349 -47.53 -8.32 -13.25
CA LYS A 349 -48.76 -7.55 -13.03
C LYS A 349 -48.37 -6.10 -12.79
N THR A 350 -48.83 -5.23 -13.70
CA THR A 350 -48.93 -3.76 -13.62
C THR A 350 -47.71 -3.01 -13.08
N ARG A 351 -47.13 -2.14 -13.93
CA ARG A 351 -46.04 -1.18 -13.62
C ARG A 351 -46.39 -0.27 -12.44
N THR A 352 -46.28 -0.78 -11.23
CA THR A 352 -46.12 0.01 -10.02
C THR A 352 -44.69 0.56 -10.07
N ARG A 353 -44.54 1.87 -9.83
CA ARG A 353 -43.21 2.52 -9.77
C ARG A 353 -42.28 1.66 -8.91
N PRO A 354 -41.07 1.29 -9.37
CA PRO A 354 -40.17 0.46 -8.57
C PRO A 354 -39.96 1.13 -7.21
N ARG A 355 -40.21 0.41 -6.11
CA ARG A 355 -39.96 0.90 -4.75
C ARG A 355 -38.48 1.32 -4.69
N ARG A 356 -38.22 2.61 -4.45
CA ARG A 356 -36.85 3.13 -4.37
C ARG A 356 -36.10 2.41 -3.24
N GLY A 357 -35.00 1.75 -3.57
CA GLY A 357 -34.12 1.09 -2.59
C GLY A 357 -33.58 2.06 -1.55
N PHE A 358 -33.06 1.54 -0.42
CA PHE A 358 -32.50 2.36 0.66
C PHE A 358 -31.42 3.33 0.15
N ALA A 359 -30.48 2.85 -0.67
CA ALA A 359 -29.43 3.66 -1.29
C ALA A 359 -29.99 4.87 -2.08
N ALA A 360 -31.06 4.66 -2.86
CA ALA A 360 -31.69 5.73 -3.64
C ALA A 360 -32.40 6.78 -2.75
N ARG A 361 -32.92 6.38 -1.57
CA ARG A 361 -33.50 7.30 -0.60
C ARG A 361 -32.40 8.09 0.12
N TRP A 362 -31.32 7.42 0.53
CA TRP A 362 -30.17 8.03 1.19
C TRP A 362 -29.55 9.13 0.33
N VAL A 363 -29.06 8.78 -0.88
CA VAL A 363 -28.47 9.76 -1.80
C VAL A 363 -29.46 10.85 -2.21
N GLY A 364 -30.75 10.51 -2.31
CA GLY A 364 -31.82 11.46 -2.56
C GLY A 364 -31.94 12.52 -1.47
N GLY A 365 -31.82 12.13 -0.20
CA GLY A 365 -31.80 13.04 0.96
C GLY A 365 -30.54 13.89 1.00
N VAL A 366 -29.37 13.25 0.92
CA VAL A 366 -28.04 13.88 0.92
C VAL A 366 -27.94 14.97 -0.16
N THR A 367 -28.35 14.65 -1.40
CA THR A 367 -28.29 15.61 -2.52
C THR A 367 -29.41 16.64 -2.51
N ARG A 368 -30.45 16.50 -1.67
CA ARG A 368 -31.55 17.48 -1.56
C ARG A 368 -31.19 18.63 -0.64
N HIS A 369 -30.44 18.37 0.43
CA HIS A 369 -29.97 19.37 1.39
C HIS A 369 -28.44 19.34 1.53
N PRO A 370 -27.69 19.51 0.44
CA PRO A 370 -26.27 19.20 0.45
C PRO A 370 -25.44 20.11 1.37
N VAL A 371 -25.83 21.38 1.55
CA VAL A 371 -25.15 22.29 2.51
C VAL A 371 -25.31 21.80 3.95
N VAL A 372 -26.52 21.45 4.36
CA VAL A 372 -26.82 20.96 5.72
C VAL A 372 -26.09 19.65 5.97
N THR A 373 -26.10 18.75 4.99
CA THR A 373 -25.37 17.47 5.09
C THR A 373 -23.87 17.68 5.21
N THR A 374 -23.27 18.56 4.39
CA THR A 374 -21.84 18.87 4.48
C THR A 374 -21.47 19.44 5.84
N ILE A 375 -22.20 20.43 6.35
CA ILE A 375 -21.93 21.03 7.67
C ILE A 375 -22.09 19.99 8.78
N ALA A 376 -23.17 19.20 8.77
CA ALA A 376 -23.42 18.19 9.79
C ALA A 376 -22.32 17.13 9.85
N VAL A 377 -21.83 16.65 8.69
CA VAL A 377 -20.73 15.68 8.64
C VAL A 377 -19.41 16.32 9.09
N VAL A 378 -19.05 17.50 8.59
CA VAL A 378 -17.81 18.17 8.97
C VAL A 378 -17.77 18.48 10.46
N VAL A 379 -18.86 19.01 11.03
CA VAL A 379 -18.96 19.27 12.47
C VAL A 379 -18.95 17.98 13.27
N GLY A 380 -19.68 16.95 12.85
CA GLY A 380 -19.69 15.65 13.53
C GLY A 380 -18.31 15.00 13.58
N LEU A 381 -17.57 15.01 12.46
CA LEU A 381 -16.19 14.51 12.40
C LEU A 381 -15.23 15.41 13.17
N GLY A 382 -15.44 16.74 13.16
CA GLY A 382 -14.66 17.68 13.95
C GLY A 382 -14.80 17.44 15.45
N VAL A 383 -16.02 17.14 15.93
CA VAL A 383 -16.27 16.75 17.33
C VAL A 383 -15.59 15.42 17.66
N LEU A 384 -15.68 14.45 16.75
CA LEU A 384 -15.04 13.14 16.93
C LEU A 384 -13.50 13.25 16.94
N ALA A 385 -12.94 14.29 16.31
CA ALA A 385 -11.50 14.57 16.29
C ALA A 385 -10.98 15.32 17.53
N ILE A 386 -11.85 15.86 18.41
CA ILE A 386 -11.41 16.61 19.61
C ILE A 386 -10.43 15.81 20.47
N PRO A 387 -10.66 14.52 20.79
CA PRO A 387 -9.73 13.78 21.64
C PRO A 387 -8.35 13.56 21.00
N ALA A 388 -8.22 13.74 19.68
CA ALA A 388 -6.92 13.58 19.01
C ALA A 388 -5.85 14.56 19.53
N SER A 389 -6.25 15.68 20.15
CA SER A 389 -5.30 16.63 20.76
C SER A 389 -4.67 16.13 22.06
N SER A 390 -5.22 15.09 22.68
CA SER A 390 -4.66 14.47 23.89
C SER A 390 -3.91 13.17 23.58
N LEU A 391 -3.57 12.91 22.31
CA LEU A 391 -2.85 11.72 21.92
C LEU A 391 -1.39 11.81 22.39
N ALA A 392 -1.00 10.99 23.36
CA ALA A 392 0.39 10.80 23.74
C ALA A 392 0.98 9.64 22.93
N LEU A 393 2.24 9.79 22.52
CA LEU A 393 2.94 8.81 21.69
C LEU A 393 4.18 8.31 22.44
N ALA A 394 4.23 7.00 22.69
CA ALA A 394 5.38 6.35 23.30
C ALA A 394 5.61 4.97 22.67
N LEU A 395 6.80 4.38 22.87
CA LEU A 395 7.02 2.99 22.53
C LEU A 395 6.39 2.07 23.60
N PRO A 396 5.88 0.88 23.22
CA PRO A 396 5.32 -0.07 24.17
C PRO A 396 6.36 -0.52 25.20
N ASN A 397 5.92 -0.73 26.44
CA ASN A 397 6.70 -1.31 27.52
C ASN A 397 5.94 -2.51 28.13
N ALA A 398 6.53 -3.20 29.10
CA ALA A 398 5.87 -4.32 29.77
C ALA A 398 4.55 -3.91 30.47
N GLY A 399 4.37 -2.62 30.76
CA GLY A 399 3.18 -2.08 31.41
C GLY A 399 1.90 -2.07 30.56
N VAL A 400 1.98 -2.35 29.26
CA VAL A 400 0.81 -2.47 28.38
C VAL A 400 0.43 -3.92 28.07
N GLN A 401 1.16 -4.89 28.65
CA GLN A 401 0.88 -6.32 28.51
C GLN A 401 -0.32 -6.77 29.37
N PRO A 402 -0.93 -7.95 29.09
CA PRO A 402 -1.99 -8.50 29.92
C PRO A 402 -1.54 -8.72 31.38
N GLU A 403 -2.43 -8.50 32.35
CA GLU A 403 -2.16 -8.67 33.79
C GLU A 403 -1.66 -10.07 34.18
N SER A 404 -1.96 -11.09 33.38
CA SER A 404 -1.48 -12.45 33.59
C SER A 404 -0.04 -12.71 33.10
N SER A 405 0.60 -11.72 32.45
CA SER A 405 1.95 -11.87 31.93
C SER A 405 2.97 -11.66 33.05
N PRO A 406 3.98 -12.55 33.22
CA PRO A 406 5.06 -12.36 34.18
C PRO A 406 5.76 -10.99 34.05
N ALA A 407 5.99 -10.54 32.81
CA ALA A 407 6.59 -9.24 32.53
C ALA A 407 5.71 -8.07 33.02
N ARG A 408 4.39 -8.19 32.94
CA ARG A 408 3.46 -7.17 33.47
C ARG A 408 3.47 -7.15 34.99
N ILE A 409 3.47 -8.32 35.63
CA ILE A 409 3.50 -8.45 37.08
C ILE A 409 4.82 -7.87 37.62
N SER A 410 5.96 -8.22 37.03
CA SER A 410 7.27 -7.65 37.39
C SER A 410 7.29 -6.12 37.24
N TYR A 411 6.72 -5.59 36.15
CA TYR A 411 6.63 -4.15 35.93
C TYR A 411 5.76 -3.45 37.00
N ASP A 412 4.62 -4.03 37.35
CA ASP A 412 3.71 -3.46 38.33
C ASP A 412 4.30 -3.51 39.76
N LEU A 413 4.92 -4.63 40.15
CA LEU A 413 5.61 -4.76 41.44
C LEU A 413 6.80 -3.79 41.55
N ALA A 414 7.60 -3.65 40.49
CA ALA A 414 8.68 -2.66 40.46
C ALA A 414 8.14 -1.23 40.57
N ALA A 415 7.01 -0.92 39.93
CA ALA A 415 6.40 0.40 40.01
C ALA A 415 5.78 0.70 41.38
N GLU A 416 5.19 -0.29 42.03
CA GLU A 416 4.53 -0.18 43.34
C GLU A 416 5.56 -0.05 44.46
N GLU A 417 6.59 -0.91 44.49
CA GLU A 417 7.55 -1.00 45.60
C GLU A 417 8.74 -0.02 45.45
N PHE A 418 9.17 0.28 44.21
CA PHE A 418 10.35 1.13 43.95
C PHE A 418 9.98 2.45 43.27
N GLY A 419 8.74 2.61 42.83
CA GLY A 419 8.26 3.79 42.10
C GLY A 419 8.32 3.61 40.57
N PRO A 420 7.47 4.34 39.82
CA PRO A 420 7.22 4.06 38.41
C PRO A 420 8.41 4.29 37.47
N GLY A 421 9.35 5.17 37.83
CA GLY A 421 10.55 5.44 37.02
C GLY A 421 11.61 4.34 37.07
N PHE A 422 11.53 3.41 38.03
CA PHE A 422 12.45 2.28 38.11
C PHE A 422 12.39 1.36 36.88
N ASN A 423 11.21 1.30 36.24
CA ASN A 423 10.99 0.56 35.00
C ASN A 423 11.64 1.20 33.76
N GLY A 424 12.32 2.35 33.89
CA GLY A 424 12.87 3.07 32.76
C GLY A 424 13.98 4.05 33.11
N PRO A 425 15.09 3.58 33.73
CA PRO A 425 16.19 4.46 34.10
C PRO A 425 16.79 5.15 32.88
N LEU A 426 17.28 6.38 33.10
CA LEU A 426 18.05 7.14 32.13
C LEU A 426 19.53 6.98 32.43
N ILE A 427 20.38 7.02 31.41
CA ILE A 427 21.82 6.93 31.59
C ILE A 427 22.44 8.17 30.96
N MET A 428 23.24 8.91 31.72
CA MET A 428 24.15 9.90 31.17
C MET A 428 25.54 9.31 31.09
N THR A 429 26.20 9.45 29.95
CA THR A 429 27.55 8.91 29.76
C THR A 429 28.42 9.86 28.95
N GLY A 430 29.73 9.87 29.24
CA GLY A 430 30.68 10.68 28.50
C GLY A 430 32.12 10.33 28.84
N THR A 431 33.05 10.88 28.06
CA THR A 431 34.49 10.65 28.23
C THR A 431 35.04 11.53 29.34
N ILE A 432 35.66 10.92 30.34
CA ILE A 432 36.23 11.60 31.53
C ILE A 432 37.77 11.60 31.53
N VAL A 433 38.41 11.22 30.40
CA VAL A 433 39.87 11.12 30.22
C VAL A 433 40.63 12.40 30.58
N THR A 434 39.98 13.56 30.49
CA THR A 434 40.55 14.87 30.82
C THR A 434 40.62 15.15 32.32
N SER A 435 39.91 14.38 33.15
CA SER A 435 39.87 14.56 34.61
C SER A 435 41.06 13.91 35.30
N THR A 436 41.63 14.63 36.27
CA THR A 436 42.65 14.10 37.18
C THR A 436 42.06 13.48 38.44
N ASP A 437 40.75 13.64 38.68
CA ASP A 437 40.00 13.04 39.77
C ASP A 437 38.66 12.49 39.25
N PRO A 438 38.66 11.29 38.64
CA PRO A 438 37.47 10.69 38.07
C PRO A 438 36.35 10.41 39.08
N LEU A 439 36.67 10.10 40.33
CA LEU A 439 35.66 9.76 41.34
C LEU A 439 34.98 11.02 41.88
N GLY A 440 35.76 12.03 42.30
CA GLY A 440 35.18 13.28 42.79
C GLY A 440 34.35 14.00 41.72
N LEU A 441 34.79 13.93 40.46
CA LEU A 441 34.04 14.43 39.32
C LEU A 441 32.67 13.74 39.17
N MET A 442 32.60 12.41 39.31
CA MET A 442 31.33 11.69 39.19
C MET A 442 30.37 12.02 40.35
N GLU A 443 30.90 12.25 41.55
CA GLU A 443 30.13 12.74 42.71
C GLU A 443 29.56 14.15 42.44
N ASP A 444 30.39 15.08 41.93
CA ASP A 444 29.97 16.44 41.60
C ASP A 444 28.88 16.45 40.50
N LEU A 445 29.09 15.65 39.44
CA LEU A 445 28.11 15.51 38.36
C LEU A 445 26.79 14.90 38.86
N ALA A 446 26.86 13.88 39.70
CA ALA A 446 25.66 13.28 40.30
C ALA A 446 24.87 14.31 41.12
N ALA A 447 25.56 15.12 41.93
CA ALA A 447 24.93 16.15 42.75
C ALA A 447 24.27 17.28 41.92
N GLU A 448 24.81 17.61 40.74
CA GLU A 448 24.15 18.56 39.82
C GLU A 448 22.93 17.94 39.14
N VAL A 449 23.05 16.70 38.67
CA VAL A 449 21.94 15.99 38.01
C VAL A 449 20.78 15.74 38.99
N GLU A 450 21.06 15.44 40.25
CA GLU A 450 20.06 15.23 41.31
C GLU A 450 19.18 16.47 41.55
N LYS A 451 19.67 17.68 41.26
CA LYS A 451 18.90 18.93 41.40
C LYS A 451 17.89 19.14 40.27
N VAL A 452 17.95 18.36 39.20
CA VAL A 452 17.07 18.51 38.05
C VAL A 452 15.65 18.06 38.42
N PRO A 453 14.61 18.90 38.22
CA PRO A 453 13.23 18.51 38.53
C PRO A 453 12.81 17.25 37.78
N GLY A 454 12.25 16.27 38.50
CA GLY A 454 11.80 15.00 37.95
C GLY A 454 12.79 13.84 38.12
N VAL A 455 13.98 14.11 38.67
CA VAL A 455 14.90 13.07 39.14
C VAL A 455 14.50 12.66 40.56
N LYS A 456 14.19 11.37 40.74
CA LYS A 456 13.91 10.78 42.05
C LYS A 456 15.21 10.56 42.83
N GLU A 457 16.15 9.87 42.18
CA GLU A 457 17.45 9.52 42.76
C GLU A 457 18.48 9.15 41.67
N ILE A 458 19.76 9.16 42.06
CA ILE A 458 20.88 8.66 41.25
C ILE A 458 21.24 7.26 41.75
N ALA A 459 20.96 6.24 40.94
CA ALA A 459 21.19 4.85 41.32
C ALA A 459 22.68 4.48 41.32
N LEU A 460 23.44 5.06 40.40
CA LEU A 460 24.87 4.80 40.25
C LEU A 460 25.56 5.98 39.56
N ALA A 461 26.70 6.41 40.09
CA ALA A 461 27.57 7.37 39.43
C ALA A 461 29.02 6.90 39.56
N THR A 462 29.57 6.30 38.51
CA THR A 462 30.90 5.66 38.58
C THR A 462 31.66 5.73 37.27
N PRO A 463 33.00 5.83 37.30
CA PRO A 463 33.84 5.58 36.14
C PRO A 463 33.88 4.08 35.78
N ASN A 464 34.16 3.77 34.51
CA ASN A 464 34.47 2.40 34.09
C ASN A 464 35.84 1.92 34.62
N GLU A 465 36.15 0.63 34.46
CA GLU A 465 37.41 0.03 34.95
C GLU A 465 38.66 0.73 34.42
N THR A 466 38.59 1.29 33.21
CA THR A 466 39.72 2.01 32.58
C THR A 466 39.77 3.50 32.94
N ALA A 467 38.79 4.00 33.70
CA ALA A 467 38.60 5.38 34.10
C ALA A 467 38.61 6.39 32.93
N ASP A 468 38.13 5.96 31.76
CA ASP A 468 38.05 6.78 30.56
C ASP A 468 36.61 7.25 30.26
N THR A 469 35.61 6.56 30.81
CA THR A 469 34.18 6.80 30.58
C THR A 469 33.44 6.80 31.91
N GLY A 470 32.60 7.83 32.13
CA GLY A 470 31.70 7.92 33.29
C GLY A 470 30.28 7.50 32.93
N ILE A 471 29.56 6.93 33.89
CA ILE A 471 28.12 6.68 33.79
C ILE A 471 27.38 7.26 35.00
N ILE A 472 26.23 7.89 34.75
CA ILE A 472 25.30 8.36 35.77
C ILE A 472 23.95 7.73 35.45
N GLN A 473 23.50 6.80 36.26
CA GLN A 473 22.20 6.16 36.15
C GLN A 473 21.18 6.93 36.98
N ILE A 474 20.15 7.43 36.32
CA ILE A 474 19.16 8.36 36.85
C ILE A 474 17.82 7.62 36.89
N ILE A 475 17.17 7.61 38.04
CA ILE A 475 15.81 7.08 38.20
C ILE A 475 14.83 8.27 38.17
N PRO A 476 13.93 8.36 37.17
CA PRO A 476 12.91 9.41 37.13
C PRO A 476 11.82 9.22 38.20
N ASP A 477 11.08 10.28 38.51
CA ASP A 477 9.87 10.20 39.35
C ASP A 477 8.70 9.51 38.65
N THR A 478 8.69 9.51 37.31
CA THR A 478 7.56 9.09 36.47
C THR A 478 7.92 7.95 35.53
N ALA A 479 6.91 7.23 35.05
CA ALA A 479 7.08 6.07 34.15
C ALA A 479 7.79 6.44 32.83
N PRO A 480 8.51 5.50 32.18
CA PRO A 480 9.24 5.76 30.93
C PRO A 480 8.39 6.24 29.75
N ASP A 481 7.10 5.90 29.72
CA ASP A 481 6.14 6.30 28.70
C ASP A 481 5.43 7.63 29.01
N SER A 482 5.71 8.25 30.16
CA SER A 482 5.08 9.51 30.57
C SER A 482 5.62 10.72 29.79
N PRO A 483 4.76 11.71 29.48
CA PRO A 483 5.20 12.99 28.93
C PRO A 483 6.21 13.73 29.83
N GLU A 484 6.11 13.56 31.14
CA GLU A 484 6.99 14.17 32.14
C GLU A 484 8.42 13.62 32.05
N THR A 485 8.59 12.30 31.93
CA THR A 485 9.92 11.68 31.70
C THR A 485 10.52 12.12 30.37
N ALA A 486 9.69 12.29 29.33
CA ALA A 486 10.15 12.83 28.06
C ALA A 486 10.61 14.29 28.17
N GLN A 487 10.04 15.09 29.08
CA GLN A 487 10.52 16.44 29.37
C GLN A 487 11.83 16.40 30.18
N LEU A 488 11.95 15.51 31.17
CA LEU A 488 13.19 15.31 31.94
C LEU A 488 14.38 15.01 31.02
N VAL A 489 14.22 14.12 30.03
CA VAL A 489 15.30 13.85 29.05
C VAL A 489 15.71 15.11 28.28
N ARG A 490 14.75 15.97 27.89
CA ARG A 490 15.06 17.24 27.22
C ARG A 490 15.78 18.20 28.15
N ASP A 491 15.41 18.23 29.42
CA ASP A 491 16.01 19.10 30.43
C ASP A 491 17.45 18.66 30.77
N LEU A 492 17.68 17.35 30.92
CA LEU A 492 19.03 16.77 31.09
C LEU A 492 19.94 17.09 29.90
N ARG A 493 19.42 17.03 28.67
CA ARG A 493 20.16 17.43 27.47
C ARG A 493 20.43 18.92 27.39
N ALA A 494 19.51 19.74 27.90
CA ALA A 494 19.71 21.19 27.97
C ALA A 494 20.78 21.56 29.01
N LEU A 495 21.00 20.72 30.03
CA LEU A 495 22.04 20.88 31.05
C LEU A 495 23.43 20.45 30.55
N ALA A 496 23.51 19.48 29.62
CA ALA A 496 24.78 18.93 29.14
C ALA A 496 25.82 19.99 28.66
N PRO A 497 25.44 21.06 27.92
CA PRO A 497 26.36 22.13 27.56
C PRO A 497 26.94 22.90 28.77
N GLU A 498 26.15 23.11 29.82
CA GLU A 498 26.61 23.79 31.04
C GLU A 498 27.63 22.92 31.79
N LEU A 499 27.37 21.60 31.88
CA LEU A 499 28.31 20.63 32.45
C LEU A 499 29.60 20.54 31.63
N ALA A 500 29.50 20.64 30.30
CA ALA A 500 30.67 20.67 29.42
C ALA A 500 31.53 21.91 29.61
N ASP A 501 30.92 23.08 29.83
CA ASP A 501 31.63 24.33 30.07
C ASP A 501 32.28 24.37 31.47
N GLU A 502 31.64 23.80 32.49
CA GLU A 502 32.12 23.80 33.88
C GLU A 502 33.16 22.71 34.15
N TYR A 503 32.88 21.47 33.75
CA TYR A 503 33.69 20.29 34.06
C TYR A 503 34.54 19.81 32.87
N GLY A 504 34.36 20.38 31.68
CA GLY A 504 35.12 20.00 30.48
C GLY A 504 34.74 18.65 29.89
N ILE A 505 33.51 18.18 30.14
CA ILE A 505 33.04 16.83 29.77
C ILE A 505 31.74 16.91 29.00
N ASP A 506 31.72 16.28 27.83
CA ASP A 506 30.53 16.16 27.00
C ASP A 506 29.76 14.90 27.43
N LEU A 507 28.63 15.10 28.11
CA LEU A 507 27.73 14.04 28.55
C LEU A 507 26.57 13.87 27.57
N ILE A 508 26.28 12.63 27.23
CA ILE A 508 25.21 12.22 26.33
C ILE A 508 24.11 11.52 27.13
N VAL A 509 22.85 11.91 26.92
CA VAL A 509 21.70 11.23 27.53
C VAL A 509 21.27 10.04 26.66
N THR A 510 21.38 8.85 27.23
CA THR A 510 21.11 7.55 26.60
C THR A 510 20.31 6.63 27.54
N GLY A 511 20.24 5.33 27.22
CA GLY A 511 19.35 4.34 27.81
C GLY A 511 18.12 4.07 26.95
N PHE A 512 17.48 2.93 27.15
CA PHE A 512 16.33 2.48 26.35
C PHE A 512 15.17 3.49 26.34
N THR A 513 14.89 4.12 27.48
CA THR A 513 13.87 5.18 27.59
C THR A 513 14.22 6.39 26.71
N ALA A 514 15.45 6.89 26.78
CA ALA A 514 15.91 8.02 25.97
C ALA A 514 15.91 7.70 24.47
N VAL A 515 16.28 6.46 24.10
CA VAL A 515 16.15 5.95 22.72
C VAL A 515 14.68 5.96 22.29
N GLY A 516 13.77 5.47 23.12
CA GLY A 516 12.34 5.47 22.83
C GLY A 516 11.74 6.87 22.66
N ILE A 517 12.20 7.84 23.45
CA ILE A 517 11.81 9.26 23.33
C ILE A 517 12.34 9.85 22.01
N ASP A 518 13.61 9.63 21.66
CA ASP A 518 14.18 10.11 20.40
C ASP A 518 13.48 9.55 19.17
N ILE A 519 13.13 8.26 19.25
CA ILE A 519 12.32 7.60 18.23
C ILE A 519 10.98 8.30 18.12
N SER A 520 10.27 8.47 19.23
CA SER A 520 8.95 9.11 19.25
C SER A 520 8.98 10.55 18.71
N ASP A 521 9.98 11.34 19.07
CA ASP A 521 10.19 12.70 18.58
C ASP A 521 10.48 12.73 17.06
N ARG A 522 11.34 11.83 16.55
CA ARG A 522 11.61 11.71 15.11
C ARG A 522 10.37 11.31 14.32
N LEU A 523 9.59 10.36 14.85
CA LEU A 523 8.34 9.93 14.22
C LEU A 523 7.32 11.07 14.21
N GLY A 524 7.15 11.78 15.33
CA GLY A 524 6.30 12.95 15.45
C GLY A 524 6.65 14.04 14.44
N ALA A 525 7.94 14.35 14.31
CA ALA A 525 8.45 15.33 13.34
C ALA A 525 8.21 14.89 11.87
N ALA A 526 8.21 13.59 11.60
CA ALA A 526 7.97 13.04 10.27
C ALA A 526 6.49 13.01 9.85
N LEU A 527 5.53 13.15 10.79
CA LEU A 527 4.09 13.06 10.52
C LEU A 527 3.62 14.06 9.47
N LEU A 528 3.98 15.33 9.62
CA LEU A 528 3.52 16.38 8.72
C LEU A 528 4.16 16.27 7.31
N PRO A 529 5.49 16.10 7.17
CA PRO A 529 6.11 15.83 5.87
C PRO A 529 5.51 14.61 5.16
N PHE A 530 5.32 13.51 5.90
CA PHE A 530 4.71 12.30 5.35
C PHE A 530 3.26 12.52 4.93
N GLY A 531 2.45 13.20 5.75
CA GLY A 531 1.07 13.55 5.40
C GLY A 531 0.99 14.42 4.15
N ILE A 532 1.87 15.42 4.00
CA ILE A 532 1.97 16.24 2.79
C ILE A 532 2.35 15.39 1.58
N PHE A 533 3.31 14.47 1.74
CA PHE A 533 3.73 13.56 0.67
C PHE A 533 2.57 12.67 0.21
N VAL A 534 1.90 11.98 1.13
CA VAL A 534 0.81 11.06 0.82
C VAL A 534 -0.37 11.80 0.20
N VAL A 535 -0.82 12.90 0.82
CA VAL A 535 -1.94 13.70 0.31
C VAL A 535 -1.58 14.36 -1.02
N GLY A 536 -0.37 14.92 -1.16
CA GLY A 536 0.09 15.55 -2.39
C GLY A 536 0.18 14.57 -3.56
N LEU A 537 0.79 13.40 -3.32
CA LEU A 537 0.87 12.34 -4.31
C LEU A 537 -0.54 11.85 -4.70
N SER A 538 -1.42 11.65 -3.72
CA SER A 538 -2.81 11.25 -3.97
C SER A 538 -3.54 12.22 -4.87
N PHE A 539 -3.35 13.50 -4.61
CA PHE A 539 -4.02 14.56 -5.31
C PHE A 539 -3.63 14.53 -6.79
N ILE A 540 -2.34 14.33 -7.06
CA ILE A 540 -1.81 14.15 -8.41
C ILE A 540 -2.39 12.89 -9.06
N LEU A 541 -2.37 11.76 -8.36
CA LEU A 541 -2.82 10.47 -8.90
C LEU A 541 -4.30 10.50 -9.30
N LEU A 542 -5.16 11.03 -8.42
CA LEU A 542 -6.60 11.18 -8.67
C LEU A 542 -6.88 12.22 -9.75
N MET A 543 -6.07 13.27 -9.83
CA MET A 543 -6.20 14.27 -10.88
C MET A 543 -5.93 13.67 -12.25
N ILE A 544 -4.96 12.75 -12.36
CA ILE A 544 -4.70 11.96 -13.58
C ILE A 544 -5.92 11.09 -13.93
N VAL A 545 -6.53 10.42 -12.95
CA VAL A 545 -7.69 9.53 -13.16
C VAL A 545 -8.94 10.29 -13.60
N PHE A 546 -9.37 11.23 -12.78
CA PHE A 546 -10.68 11.84 -12.94
C PHE A 546 -10.68 13.05 -13.86
N ARG A 547 -9.49 13.55 -14.21
CA ARG A 547 -9.30 14.79 -14.95
C ARG A 547 -10.14 15.92 -14.38
N SER A 548 -10.03 16.09 -13.07
CA SER A 548 -10.69 17.14 -12.30
C SER A 548 -9.78 17.55 -11.16
N ILE A 549 -9.84 18.83 -10.78
CA ILE A 549 -9.17 19.37 -9.59
C ILE A 549 -10.08 19.24 -8.36
N ALA A 550 -11.39 19.44 -8.54
CA ALA A 550 -12.34 19.46 -7.44
C ALA A 550 -12.57 18.07 -6.82
N VAL A 551 -12.57 17.02 -7.65
CA VAL A 551 -12.75 15.63 -7.18
C VAL A 551 -11.59 15.19 -6.27
N PRO A 552 -10.31 15.31 -6.67
CA PRO A 552 -9.18 15.02 -5.79
C PRO A 552 -9.17 15.88 -4.52
N LEU A 553 -9.47 17.18 -4.63
CA LEU A 553 -9.46 18.09 -3.49
C LEU A 553 -10.48 17.68 -2.43
N THR A 554 -11.72 17.41 -2.85
CA THR A 554 -12.80 16.98 -1.94
C THR A 554 -12.52 15.61 -1.35
N ALA A 555 -11.87 14.71 -2.09
CA ALA A 555 -11.42 13.42 -1.59
C ALA A 555 -10.31 13.55 -0.54
N ALA A 556 -9.29 14.38 -0.79
CA ALA A 556 -8.18 14.62 0.13
C ALA A 556 -8.66 15.26 1.45
N LEU A 557 -9.54 16.25 1.38
CA LEU A 557 -10.14 16.87 2.57
C LEU A 557 -11.01 15.89 3.35
N GLY A 558 -11.80 15.07 2.65
CA GLY A 558 -12.60 14.01 3.27
C GLY A 558 -11.72 12.98 3.98
N TYR A 559 -10.64 12.53 3.33
CA TYR A 559 -9.66 11.62 3.92
C TYR A 559 -9.02 12.20 5.18
N LEU A 560 -8.61 13.48 5.17
CA LEU A 560 -8.02 14.13 6.34
C LEU A 560 -9.00 14.15 7.52
N LEU A 561 -10.29 14.41 7.26
CA LEU A 561 -11.33 14.32 8.29
C LEU A 561 -11.50 12.89 8.84
N SER A 562 -11.39 11.86 7.99
CA SER A 562 -11.44 10.45 8.42
C SER A 562 -10.25 10.07 9.30
N VAL A 563 -9.04 10.53 8.96
CA VAL A 563 -7.82 10.30 9.76
C VAL A 563 -7.94 10.97 11.12
N LEU A 564 -8.34 12.24 11.16
CA LEU A 564 -8.51 12.98 12.41
C LEU A 564 -9.59 12.35 13.30
N ALA A 565 -10.69 11.89 12.70
CA ALA A 565 -11.73 11.14 13.41
C ALA A 565 -11.21 9.80 13.96
N ALA A 566 -10.37 9.08 13.20
CA ALA A 566 -9.76 7.84 13.66
C ALA A 566 -8.81 8.09 14.85
N PHE A 567 -7.95 9.11 14.77
CA PHE A 567 -7.10 9.51 15.89
C PHE A 567 -7.91 9.92 17.11
N GLY A 568 -9.00 10.65 16.91
CA GLY A 568 -9.87 11.04 18.02
C GLY A 568 -10.57 9.86 18.69
N VAL A 569 -10.99 8.83 17.94
CA VAL A 569 -11.54 7.62 18.56
C VAL A 569 -10.46 6.81 19.27
N VAL A 570 -9.28 6.67 18.67
CA VAL A 570 -8.16 5.96 19.32
C VAL A 570 -7.78 6.66 20.62
N ALA A 571 -7.62 7.99 20.63
CA ALA A 571 -7.35 8.75 21.85
C ALA A 571 -8.50 8.64 22.87
N ALA A 572 -9.77 8.71 22.44
CA ALA A 572 -10.89 8.54 23.36
C ALA A 572 -10.89 7.16 24.06
N VAL A 573 -10.48 6.11 23.35
CA VAL A 573 -10.45 4.75 23.88
C VAL A 573 -9.21 4.49 24.73
N PHE A 574 -8.03 4.83 24.21
CA PHE A 574 -6.75 4.49 24.83
C PHE A 574 -6.24 5.53 25.83
N GLU A 575 -6.63 6.81 25.73
CA GLU A 575 -6.21 7.87 26.65
C GLU A 575 -7.32 8.26 27.63
N TRP A 576 -8.57 8.39 27.14
CA TRP A 576 -9.70 8.75 28.00
C TRP A 576 -10.41 7.53 28.60
N GLY A 577 -10.05 6.32 28.18
CA GLY A 577 -10.59 5.06 28.71
C GLY A 577 -12.01 4.71 28.26
N TRP A 578 -12.55 5.34 27.20
CA TRP A 578 -13.88 5.02 26.71
C TRP A 578 -13.93 3.59 26.15
N PHE A 579 -14.83 2.75 26.66
CA PHE A 579 -14.97 1.35 26.25
C PHE A 579 -13.71 0.48 26.48
N ALA A 580 -12.76 0.91 27.32
CA ALA A 580 -11.52 0.17 27.57
C ALA A 580 -11.77 -1.27 28.06
N ASP A 581 -12.65 -1.44 29.06
CA ASP A 581 -13.01 -2.75 29.60
C ASP A 581 -13.66 -3.67 28.55
N LEU A 582 -14.54 -3.10 27.70
CA LEU A 582 -15.25 -3.86 26.66
C LEU A 582 -14.31 -4.37 25.57
N LEU A 583 -13.20 -3.66 25.34
CA LEU A 583 -12.20 -3.98 24.32
C LEU A 583 -11.00 -4.76 24.90
N HIS A 584 -11.07 -5.16 26.18
CA HIS A 584 -9.98 -5.85 26.89
C HIS A 584 -8.66 -5.07 26.81
N ILE A 585 -8.71 -3.76 27.07
CA ILE A 585 -7.51 -2.92 27.18
C ILE A 585 -7.04 -3.01 28.63
N ALA A 586 -5.83 -3.57 28.84
CA ALA A 586 -5.28 -3.81 30.18
C ALA A 586 -4.97 -2.49 30.92
N ARG A 587 -4.45 -1.50 30.20
CA ARG A 587 -4.12 -0.18 30.76
C ARG A 587 -4.39 0.93 29.75
N VAL A 588 -5.00 2.01 30.22
CA VAL A 588 -5.19 3.26 29.48
C VAL A 588 -3.90 4.06 29.57
N GLY A 589 -3.42 4.59 28.44
CA GLY A 589 -2.16 5.33 28.36
C GLY A 589 -1.72 5.66 26.94
N PRO A 590 -0.46 6.09 26.78
CA PRO A 590 0.13 6.49 25.51
C PRO A 590 0.01 5.41 24.43
N VAL A 591 -0.17 5.85 23.19
CA VAL A 591 -0.31 4.97 22.03
C VAL A 591 1.04 4.81 21.31
N ILE A 592 1.24 3.67 20.65
CA ILE A 592 2.46 3.39 19.90
C ILE A 592 2.82 4.48 18.88
N SER A 593 4.06 4.99 18.95
CA SER A 593 4.49 6.21 18.23
C SER A 593 4.39 6.17 16.71
N PHE A 594 4.45 4.99 16.07
CA PHE A 594 4.28 4.87 14.61
C PHE A 594 2.85 4.62 14.14
N MET A 595 1.89 4.42 15.05
CA MET A 595 0.48 4.25 14.67
C MET A 595 0.00 5.36 13.72
N PRO A 596 0.26 6.66 13.98
CA PRO A 596 -0.25 7.71 13.11
C PRO A 596 0.29 7.67 11.68
N ILE A 597 1.58 7.37 11.50
CA ILE A 597 2.21 7.24 10.17
C ILE A 597 1.59 6.05 9.41
N VAL A 598 1.51 4.89 10.07
CA VAL A 598 0.95 3.67 9.48
C VAL A 598 -0.52 3.88 9.12
N LEU A 599 -1.30 4.42 10.03
CA LEU A 599 -2.73 4.69 9.83
C LEU A 599 -2.94 5.67 8.68
N MET A 600 -2.17 6.76 8.60
CA MET A 600 -2.25 7.69 7.48
C MET A 600 -1.96 6.99 6.15
N GLY A 601 -0.83 6.29 6.03
CA GLY A 601 -0.43 5.63 4.78
C GLY A 601 -1.41 4.54 4.33
N VAL A 602 -1.82 3.68 5.26
CA VAL A 602 -2.75 2.58 5.02
C VAL A 602 -4.16 3.08 4.73
N LEU A 603 -4.74 3.91 5.61
CA LEU A 603 -6.10 4.44 5.38
C LEU A 603 -6.13 5.14 4.05
N PHE A 604 -5.11 5.93 3.73
CA PHE A 604 -5.06 6.62 2.45
C PHE A 604 -5.18 5.64 1.29
N GLY A 605 -4.28 4.65 1.22
CA GLY A 605 -4.30 3.65 0.15
C GLY A 605 -5.66 2.96 0.02
N LEU A 606 -6.20 2.44 1.12
CA LEU A 606 -7.43 1.65 1.12
C LEU A 606 -8.68 2.49 0.84
N ALA A 607 -8.71 3.71 1.37
CA ALA A 607 -9.84 4.60 1.23
C ALA A 607 -10.02 4.96 -0.25
N MET A 608 -8.93 5.30 -0.95
CA MET A 608 -9.02 5.84 -2.30
C MET A 608 -9.68 4.93 -3.34
N ASP A 609 -9.60 3.63 -3.15
CA ASP A 609 -10.15 2.60 -4.06
C ASP A 609 -11.66 2.80 -4.28
N TYR A 610 -12.40 3.10 -3.22
CA TYR A 610 -13.83 3.36 -3.32
C TYR A 610 -14.15 4.71 -3.98
N GLN A 611 -13.25 5.71 -3.89
CA GLN A 611 -13.45 6.97 -4.62
C GLN A 611 -13.46 6.66 -6.10
N VAL A 612 -12.47 5.90 -6.56
CA VAL A 612 -12.32 5.51 -7.96
C VAL A 612 -13.58 4.80 -8.42
N PHE A 613 -14.03 3.75 -7.74
CA PHE A 613 -15.24 3.02 -8.15
C PHE A 613 -16.53 3.87 -8.13
N LEU A 614 -16.72 4.69 -7.09
CA LEU A 614 -17.94 5.47 -6.96
C LEU A 614 -17.98 6.64 -7.94
N VAL A 615 -16.90 7.43 -8.00
CA VAL A 615 -16.83 8.66 -8.78
C VAL A 615 -16.62 8.38 -10.27
N SER A 616 -15.89 7.32 -10.64
CA SER A 616 -15.81 6.90 -12.05
C SER A 616 -17.19 6.61 -12.60
N ARG A 617 -18.02 5.86 -11.86
CA ARG A 617 -19.39 5.57 -12.29
C ARG A 617 -20.25 6.85 -12.41
N MET A 618 -20.08 7.81 -11.49
CA MET A 618 -20.75 9.11 -11.58
C MET A 618 -20.28 9.90 -12.81
N ARG A 619 -18.99 9.84 -13.14
CA ARG A 619 -18.38 10.49 -14.31
C ARG A 619 -18.88 9.88 -15.61
N GLU A 620 -18.92 8.55 -15.70
CA GLU A 620 -19.44 7.79 -16.84
C GLU A 620 -20.88 8.22 -17.16
N ASP A 621 -21.77 8.18 -16.17
CA ASP A 621 -23.16 8.60 -16.32
C ASP A 621 -23.28 10.08 -16.73
N TYR A 622 -22.41 10.96 -16.20
CA TYR A 622 -22.36 12.37 -16.57
C TYR A 622 -21.91 12.59 -18.01
N VAL A 623 -20.84 11.92 -18.45
CA VAL A 623 -20.31 12.01 -19.83
C VAL A 623 -21.34 11.49 -20.83
N HIS A 624 -21.98 10.35 -20.56
CA HIS A 624 -23.05 9.83 -21.43
C HIS A 624 -24.24 10.78 -21.50
N ALA A 625 -24.70 11.31 -20.35
CA ALA A 625 -25.81 12.26 -20.32
C ALA A 625 -25.47 13.60 -21.01
N SER A 626 -24.23 14.05 -20.89
CA SER A 626 -23.72 15.27 -21.56
C SER A 626 -23.63 15.09 -23.08
N ARG A 627 -23.11 13.94 -23.56
CA ARG A 627 -23.10 13.59 -25.00
C ARG A 627 -24.51 13.52 -25.58
N ALA A 628 -25.44 12.87 -24.88
CA ALA A 628 -26.84 12.78 -25.30
C ALA A 628 -27.52 14.16 -25.43
N ARG A 629 -27.04 15.17 -24.69
CA ARG A 629 -27.56 16.55 -24.70
C ARG A 629 -26.70 17.53 -25.50
N LYS A 630 -25.86 17.04 -26.41
CA LYS A 630 -24.98 17.87 -27.27
C LYS A 630 -24.10 18.84 -26.48
N GLY A 631 -23.57 18.42 -25.33
CA GLY A 631 -22.62 19.20 -24.53
C GLY A 631 -23.23 20.26 -23.60
N ARG A 632 -24.56 20.44 -23.55
CA ARG A 632 -25.21 21.25 -22.50
C ARG A 632 -25.36 20.42 -21.23
N ALA A 633 -24.52 20.70 -20.23
CA ALA A 633 -24.45 19.92 -19.01
C ALA A 633 -24.90 20.70 -17.77
N ASP A 634 -26.22 20.88 -17.60
CA ASP A 634 -26.76 21.59 -16.43
C ASP A 634 -26.50 20.86 -15.10
N ARG A 635 -26.55 21.60 -13.98
CA ARG A 635 -26.46 21.07 -12.61
C ARG A 635 -27.39 19.87 -12.34
N LEU A 636 -28.59 19.87 -12.93
CA LEU A 636 -29.55 18.76 -12.80
C LEU A 636 -29.02 17.46 -13.41
N THR A 637 -28.26 17.54 -14.49
CA THR A 637 -27.60 16.40 -15.14
C THR A 637 -26.50 15.84 -14.24
N ALA A 638 -25.67 16.72 -13.67
CA ALA A 638 -24.62 16.33 -12.72
C ALA A 638 -25.21 15.63 -11.48
N VAL A 639 -26.24 16.20 -10.86
CA VAL A 639 -26.90 15.58 -9.70
C VAL A 639 -27.61 14.27 -10.09
N GLY A 640 -28.18 14.19 -11.29
CA GLY A 640 -28.75 12.97 -11.84
C GLY A 640 -27.71 11.84 -11.93
N ALA A 641 -26.55 12.14 -12.49
CA ALA A 641 -25.41 11.22 -12.62
C ALA A 641 -24.83 10.79 -11.27
N VAL A 642 -24.72 11.72 -10.31
CA VAL A 642 -24.31 11.40 -8.93
C VAL A 642 -25.26 10.38 -8.30
N ARG A 643 -26.58 10.56 -8.45
CA ARG A 643 -27.58 9.65 -7.89
C ARG A 643 -27.58 8.28 -8.56
N SER A 644 -27.52 8.22 -9.88
CA SER A 644 -27.51 6.95 -10.61
C SER A 644 -26.22 6.17 -10.35
N GLY A 645 -25.06 6.82 -10.48
CA GLY A 645 -23.76 6.22 -10.20
C GLY A 645 -23.66 5.70 -8.77
N PHE A 646 -24.12 6.49 -7.79
CA PHE A 646 -24.19 6.05 -6.40
C PHE A 646 -25.02 4.78 -6.22
N THR A 647 -26.24 4.74 -6.79
CA THR A 647 -27.13 3.59 -6.60
C THR A 647 -26.62 2.30 -7.22
N ALA A 648 -25.82 2.39 -8.28
CA ALA A 648 -25.20 1.24 -8.93
C ALA A 648 -24.08 0.64 -8.08
N SER A 649 -23.23 1.49 -7.48
CA SER A 649 -22.04 1.04 -6.75
C SER A 649 -22.28 0.81 -5.25
N ALA A 650 -23.31 1.43 -4.65
CA ALA A 650 -23.53 1.44 -3.20
C ALA A 650 -23.54 0.05 -2.56
N ARG A 651 -24.14 -0.97 -3.20
CA ARG A 651 -24.23 -2.31 -2.60
C ARG A 651 -22.87 -2.98 -2.44
N VAL A 652 -22.01 -2.86 -3.44
CA VAL A 652 -20.68 -3.49 -3.42
C VAL A 652 -19.77 -2.73 -2.45
N VAL A 653 -19.79 -1.39 -2.50
CA VAL A 653 -18.98 -0.55 -1.59
C VAL A 653 -19.40 -0.75 -0.13
N THR A 654 -20.69 -0.86 0.18
CA THR A 654 -21.14 -1.17 1.55
C THR A 654 -20.66 -2.54 2.02
N ALA A 655 -20.71 -3.56 1.15
CA ALA A 655 -20.22 -4.89 1.51
C ALA A 655 -18.71 -4.88 1.78
N ALA A 656 -17.95 -4.25 0.88
CA ALA A 656 -16.51 -4.07 1.01
C ALA A 656 -16.12 -3.34 2.32
N ALA A 657 -16.76 -2.19 2.60
CA ALA A 657 -16.54 -1.44 3.82
C ALA A 657 -16.86 -2.23 5.10
N LEU A 658 -17.95 -3.00 5.10
CA LEU A 658 -18.30 -3.86 6.24
C LEU A 658 -17.32 -5.00 6.44
N ILE A 659 -16.80 -5.59 5.36
CA ILE A 659 -15.79 -6.65 5.42
C ILE A 659 -14.48 -6.09 5.97
N MET A 660 -13.99 -4.98 5.43
CA MET A 660 -12.76 -4.37 5.92
C MET A 660 -12.90 -3.97 7.38
N PHE A 661 -14.00 -3.28 7.75
CA PHE A 661 -14.29 -2.96 9.14
C PHE A 661 -14.26 -4.20 10.04
N ALA A 662 -14.91 -5.29 9.65
CA ALA A 662 -14.94 -6.53 10.44
C ALA A 662 -13.56 -7.19 10.57
N VAL A 663 -12.76 -7.19 9.51
CA VAL A 663 -11.39 -7.74 9.54
C VAL A 663 -10.52 -6.94 10.50
N PHE A 664 -10.48 -5.61 10.38
CA PHE A 664 -9.68 -4.78 11.30
C PHE A 664 -10.21 -4.82 12.73
N ALA A 665 -11.54 -4.78 12.93
CA ALA A 665 -12.15 -4.85 14.25
C ALA A 665 -11.90 -6.19 14.96
N ALA A 666 -11.67 -7.28 14.22
CA ALA A 666 -11.35 -8.58 14.81
C ALA A 666 -9.97 -8.61 15.51
N PHE A 667 -9.04 -7.72 15.13
CA PHE A 667 -7.74 -7.60 15.79
C PHE A 667 -7.77 -6.71 17.06
N VAL A 668 -8.90 -6.07 17.38
CA VAL A 668 -8.99 -5.17 18.54
C VAL A 668 -9.06 -5.91 19.89
N PRO A 669 -9.83 -7.01 20.07
CA PRO A 669 -9.96 -7.65 21.38
C PRO A 669 -8.70 -8.42 21.84
N GLU A 670 -8.08 -9.21 20.95
CA GLU A 670 -6.93 -10.07 21.27
C GLU A 670 -5.64 -9.67 20.54
N GLY A 671 -5.61 -8.54 19.85
CA GLY A 671 -4.35 -8.02 19.29
C GLY A 671 -3.35 -7.74 20.41
N ASP A 672 -2.06 -7.84 20.09
CA ASP A 672 -1.02 -7.32 20.97
C ASP A 672 -1.20 -5.80 21.16
N SER A 673 -0.71 -5.28 22.29
CA SER A 673 -0.63 -3.87 22.67
C SER A 673 -0.23 -2.94 21.53
N SER A 674 0.71 -3.37 20.68
CA SER A 674 1.18 -2.63 19.50
C SER A 674 0.16 -2.53 18.37
N ILE A 675 -0.70 -3.54 18.21
CA ILE A 675 -1.62 -3.67 17.06
C ILE A 675 -3.01 -3.16 17.38
N LYS A 676 -3.51 -3.33 18.61
CA LYS A 676 -4.86 -2.90 18.99
C LYS A 676 -5.16 -1.45 18.58
N PRO A 677 -4.28 -0.45 18.84
CA PRO A 677 -4.53 0.93 18.43
C PRO A 677 -4.56 1.10 16.91
N ILE A 678 -3.65 0.44 16.19
CA ILE A 678 -3.59 0.49 14.72
C ILE A 678 -4.86 -0.13 14.13
N ALA A 679 -5.25 -1.32 14.59
CA ALA A 679 -6.43 -2.03 14.14
C ALA A 679 -7.72 -1.24 14.40
N LEU A 680 -7.86 -0.66 15.60
CA LEU A 680 -9.01 0.19 15.94
C LEU A 680 -9.06 1.43 15.05
N GLY A 681 -7.93 2.13 14.91
CA GLY A 681 -7.83 3.33 14.09
C GLY A 681 -8.13 3.05 12.60
N LEU A 682 -7.67 1.92 12.07
CA LEU A 682 -7.99 1.48 10.71
C LEU A 682 -9.47 1.10 10.56
N ALA A 683 -10.04 0.34 11.50
CA ALA A 683 -11.45 -0.04 11.47
C ALA A 683 -12.35 1.20 11.47
N VAL A 684 -12.13 2.11 12.43
CA VAL A 684 -12.91 3.35 12.56
C VAL A 684 -12.68 4.25 11.35
N GLY A 685 -11.42 4.45 10.95
CA GLY A 685 -11.06 5.29 9.83
C GLY A 685 -11.73 4.84 8.53
N ILE A 686 -11.72 3.54 8.24
CA ILE A 686 -12.41 2.97 7.06
C ILE A 686 -13.92 3.10 7.18
N ALA A 687 -14.51 2.87 8.35
CA ALA A 687 -15.95 2.99 8.53
C ALA A 687 -16.43 4.45 8.35
N VAL A 688 -15.73 5.40 8.98
CA VAL A 688 -15.99 6.84 8.84
C VAL A 688 -15.83 7.25 7.38
N ASP A 689 -14.73 6.84 6.76
CA ASP A 689 -14.42 7.19 5.39
C ASP A 689 -15.45 6.62 4.39
N ALA A 690 -15.82 5.35 4.53
CA ALA A 690 -16.78 4.72 3.63
C ALA A 690 -18.20 5.30 3.81
N PHE A 691 -18.69 5.43 5.05
CA PHE A 691 -20.08 5.79 5.32
C PHE A 691 -20.33 7.30 5.43
N LEU A 692 -19.50 8.01 6.19
CA LEU A 692 -19.67 9.46 6.42
C LEU A 692 -19.03 10.28 5.30
N VAL A 693 -17.84 9.90 4.83
CA VAL A 693 -17.17 10.66 3.77
C VAL A 693 -17.71 10.26 2.39
N ARG A 694 -17.47 9.04 1.92
CA ARG A 694 -17.81 8.63 0.54
C ARG A 694 -19.29 8.49 0.29
N MET A 695 -20.05 7.91 1.21
CA MET A 695 -21.46 7.70 0.97
C MET A 695 -22.34 8.92 1.28
N THR A 696 -21.79 9.91 1.97
CA THR A 696 -22.58 11.05 2.48
C THR A 696 -21.96 12.40 2.10
N LEU A 697 -20.72 12.69 2.52
CA LEU A 697 -20.06 13.98 2.21
C LEU A 697 -19.78 14.17 0.72
N ILE A 698 -19.20 13.17 0.04
CA ILE A 698 -18.81 13.28 -1.37
C ILE A 698 -20.01 13.55 -2.29
N PRO A 699 -21.14 12.79 -2.23
CA PRO A 699 -22.33 13.10 -3.03
C PRO A 699 -22.92 14.48 -2.75
N ALA A 700 -22.86 14.96 -1.49
CA ALA A 700 -23.29 16.31 -1.14
C ALA A 700 -22.40 17.37 -1.79
N LEU A 701 -21.07 17.24 -1.67
CA LEU A 701 -20.09 18.15 -2.28
C LEU A 701 -20.21 18.16 -3.81
N MET A 702 -20.36 16.99 -4.44
CA MET A 702 -20.59 16.88 -5.88
C MET A 702 -21.92 17.55 -6.31
N ALA A 703 -22.97 17.45 -5.51
CA ALA A 703 -24.23 18.15 -5.77
C ALA A 703 -24.13 19.68 -5.57
N LEU A 704 -23.24 20.16 -4.70
CA LEU A 704 -22.92 21.58 -4.54
C LEU A 704 -22.13 22.12 -5.73
N LEU A 705 -21.08 21.40 -6.12
CA LEU A 705 -20.16 21.80 -7.19
C LEU A 705 -20.81 21.69 -8.58
N GLY A 706 -21.74 20.75 -8.78
CA GLY A 706 -22.47 20.60 -10.05
C GLY A 706 -21.55 20.29 -11.22
N GLU A 707 -21.63 21.08 -12.29
CA GLU A 707 -20.75 20.95 -13.47
C GLU A 707 -19.28 21.25 -13.17
N LYS A 708 -19.00 22.15 -12.21
CA LYS A 708 -17.63 22.54 -11.84
C LYS A 708 -16.86 21.39 -11.18
N ALA A 709 -17.56 20.38 -10.68
CA ALA A 709 -16.94 19.17 -10.14
C ALA A 709 -16.08 18.44 -11.20
N TRP A 710 -16.38 18.61 -12.49
CA TRP A 710 -15.72 17.91 -13.59
C TRP A 710 -14.80 18.81 -14.42
N TRP A 711 -14.48 20.00 -13.90
CA TRP A 711 -13.69 20.99 -14.61
C TRP A 711 -12.18 20.76 -14.46
N MET A 712 -11.44 20.99 -15.55
CA MET A 712 -9.97 20.97 -15.61
C MET A 712 -9.43 22.07 -16.56
N PRO A 713 -8.34 22.77 -16.19
CA PRO A 713 -7.66 23.69 -17.09
C PRO A 713 -7.05 22.96 -18.30
N ARG A 714 -7.17 23.54 -19.50
CA ARG A 714 -6.66 22.95 -20.75
C ARG A 714 -5.14 22.69 -20.75
N TRP A 715 -4.36 23.56 -20.11
CA TRP A 715 -2.90 23.39 -20.03
C TRP A 715 -2.53 22.17 -19.17
N LEU A 716 -3.30 21.91 -18.12
CA LEU A 716 -3.08 20.79 -17.21
C LEU A 716 -3.55 19.48 -17.84
N ASP A 717 -4.69 19.49 -18.53
CA ASP A 717 -5.19 18.34 -19.30
C ASP A 717 -4.21 17.90 -20.40
N ARG A 718 -3.43 18.83 -20.97
CA ARG A 718 -2.36 18.53 -21.93
C ARG A 718 -1.12 17.90 -21.30
N LEU A 719 -0.75 18.32 -20.08
CA LEU A 719 0.45 17.83 -19.40
C LEU A 719 0.23 16.42 -18.80
N LEU A 720 -1.00 16.11 -18.38
CA LEU A 720 -1.31 14.86 -17.70
C LEU A 720 -1.43 13.69 -18.70
N PRO A 721 -0.83 12.52 -18.38
CA PRO A 721 -0.93 11.33 -19.23
C PRO A 721 -2.38 10.80 -19.33
N HIS A 722 -2.69 10.10 -20.43
CA HIS A 722 -3.99 9.46 -20.65
C HIS A 722 -3.92 7.99 -20.20
N PHE A 723 -4.67 7.61 -19.16
CA PHE A 723 -4.79 6.22 -18.68
C PHE A 723 -6.23 5.71 -18.84
N ASP A 724 -6.39 4.58 -19.54
CA ASP A 724 -7.67 3.86 -19.64
C ASP A 724 -7.86 2.94 -18.42
N ILE A 725 -8.56 3.46 -17.41
CA ILE A 725 -8.82 2.76 -16.13
C ILE A 725 -10.12 1.95 -16.21
N GLU A 726 -11.09 2.39 -17.02
CA GLU A 726 -12.45 1.83 -17.08
C GLU A 726 -12.61 0.76 -18.18
N GLY A 727 -11.60 0.59 -19.03
CA GLY A 727 -11.62 -0.37 -20.13
C GLY A 727 -12.41 0.13 -21.33
N GLU A 728 -12.46 1.44 -21.57
CA GLU A 728 -13.08 2.04 -22.76
C GLU A 728 -12.49 1.42 -24.04
N ALA A 729 -11.20 1.08 -24.04
CA ALA A 729 -10.57 0.41 -25.17
C ALA A 729 -11.14 -0.99 -25.40
N VAL A 730 -11.46 -1.73 -24.34
CA VAL A 730 -12.06 -3.07 -24.42
C VAL A 730 -13.51 -2.97 -24.87
N GLU A 731 -14.29 -2.01 -24.35
CA GLU A 731 -15.67 -1.80 -24.81
C GLU A 731 -15.73 -1.37 -26.28
N ARG A 732 -14.80 -0.50 -26.71
CA ARG A 732 -14.68 -0.10 -28.11
C ARG A 732 -14.25 -1.28 -29.00
N GLU A 733 -13.32 -2.13 -28.56
CA GLU A 733 -12.90 -3.34 -29.27
C GLU A 733 -14.04 -4.35 -29.41
N LEU A 734 -14.86 -4.53 -28.36
CA LEU A 734 -16.04 -5.40 -28.38
C LEU A 734 -17.17 -4.83 -29.25
N ALA A 735 -17.49 -3.54 -29.11
CA ALA A 735 -18.52 -2.88 -29.91
C ALA A 735 -18.19 -2.91 -31.41
N LEU A 736 -16.90 -2.90 -31.74
CA LEU A 736 -16.39 -2.98 -33.10
C LEU A 736 -15.87 -4.37 -33.44
N ALA A 737 -16.11 -5.40 -32.63
CA ALA A 737 -15.56 -6.75 -32.87
C ALA A 737 -15.97 -7.27 -34.25
N GLU A 738 -17.24 -7.04 -34.61
CA GLU A 738 -17.85 -7.40 -35.89
C GLU A 738 -17.61 -6.38 -37.00
N TRP A 739 -17.00 -5.22 -36.72
CA TRP A 739 -16.64 -4.25 -37.75
C TRP A 739 -15.30 -4.64 -38.40
N PRO A 740 -15.11 -4.55 -39.72
CA PRO A 740 -16.08 -4.14 -40.75
C PRO A 740 -17.14 -5.21 -41.06
N GLU A 741 -16.80 -6.49 -40.85
CA GLU A 741 -17.70 -7.64 -40.96
C GLU A 741 -17.28 -8.76 -39.98
N PRO A 742 -18.21 -9.64 -39.54
CA PRO A 742 -17.88 -10.74 -38.65
C PRO A 742 -16.78 -11.64 -39.25
N GLN A 743 -15.74 -11.96 -38.46
CA GLN A 743 -14.61 -12.82 -38.87
C GLN A 743 -13.85 -12.33 -40.12
N THR A 744 -13.72 -11.00 -40.30
CA THR A 744 -12.97 -10.43 -41.43
C THR A 744 -11.59 -11.06 -41.62
N THR A 745 -11.28 -11.44 -42.86
CA THR A 745 -9.95 -11.92 -43.27
C THR A 745 -9.03 -10.80 -43.72
N ALA A 746 -9.54 -9.57 -43.82
CA ALA A 746 -8.80 -8.44 -44.34
C ALA A 746 -7.53 -8.15 -43.51
N ALA A 747 -6.43 -7.89 -44.20
CA ALA A 747 -5.14 -7.61 -43.59
C ALA A 747 -5.11 -6.20 -42.98
N VAL A 748 -5.68 -5.21 -43.69
CA VAL A 748 -5.82 -3.83 -43.20
C VAL A 748 -7.15 -3.26 -43.66
N VAL A 749 -7.89 -2.62 -42.75
CA VAL A 749 -9.12 -1.90 -43.06
C VAL A 749 -9.15 -0.58 -42.32
N ALA A 750 -9.49 0.49 -43.02
CA ALA A 750 -9.69 1.80 -42.44
C ALA A 750 -10.98 2.45 -42.96
N GLU A 751 -11.64 3.22 -42.11
CA GLU A 751 -12.83 4.01 -42.44
C GLU A 751 -12.66 5.43 -41.87
N SER A 752 -12.75 6.42 -42.76
CA SER A 752 -12.59 7.86 -42.50
C SER A 752 -11.37 8.22 -41.65
N LEU A 753 -10.25 7.53 -41.87
CA LEU A 753 -9.03 7.69 -41.10
C LEU A 753 -8.45 9.10 -41.25
N THR A 754 -8.21 9.76 -40.12
CA THR A 754 -7.70 11.14 -40.06
C THR A 754 -6.56 11.25 -39.05
N VAL A 755 -5.53 12.02 -39.39
CA VAL A 755 -4.39 12.29 -38.51
C VAL A 755 -4.12 13.78 -38.47
N ARG A 756 -4.05 14.34 -37.27
CA ARG A 756 -3.70 15.74 -36.96
C ARG A 756 -2.33 15.84 -36.31
N ALA A 757 -1.62 16.91 -36.60
CA ALA A 757 -0.41 17.30 -35.90
C ALA A 757 -0.49 18.78 -35.49
N GLU A 758 0.10 19.11 -34.34
CA GLU A 758 0.25 20.50 -33.93
C GLU A 758 1.31 21.19 -34.80
N ALA A 759 0.95 22.31 -35.43
CA ALA A 759 1.91 23.17 -36.10
C ALA A 759 2.59 24.06 -35.05
N GLY A 760 3.92 24.02 -34.96
CA GLY A 760 4.66 24.85 -34.02
C GLY A 760 4.35 26.35 -34.17
N GLY A 761 4.09 27.03 -33.05
CA GLY A 761 3.67 28.44 -32.96
C GLY A 761 2.17 28.62 -32.67
N ASP A 762 1.65 29.85 -32.81
CA ASP A 762 0.23 30.22 -32.61
C ASP A 762 -0.75 29.61 -33.66
N ALA A 763 -0.32 28.58 -34.40
CA ALA A 763 -0.94 28.13 -35.64
C ALA A 763 -1.97 26.98 -35.51
N GLY A 764 -2.17 26.41 -34.31
CA GLY A 764 -3.19 25.38 -34.05
C GLY A 764 -2.87 23.99 -34.64
N GLU A 765 -3.86 23.09 -34.59
CA GLU A 765 -3.78 21.74 -35.17
C GLU A 765 -3.99 21.76 -36.70
N VAL A 766 -3.17 21.01 -37.43
CA VAL A 766 -3.25 20.84 -38.88
C VAL A 766 -3.47 19.36 -39.19
N ASP A 767 -4.48 19.03 -39.98
CA ASP A 767 -4.64 17.65 -40.46
C ASP A 767 -3.57 17.31 -41.50
N LEU A 768 -2.74 16.32 -41.17
CA LEU A 768 -1.74 15.76 -42.08
C LEU A 768 -2.42 15.03 -43.24
N PHE A 769 -3.48 14.28 -42.96
CA PHE A 769 -4.43 13.77 -43.95
C PHE A 769 -5.81 13.54 -43.30
N GLN A 770 -6.87 13.57 -44.11
CA GLN A 770 -8.25 13.35 -43.66
C GLN A 770 -8.98 12.32 -44.52
N ASP A 771 -9.96 11.65 -43.90
CA ASP A 771 -10.99 10.82 -44.54
C ASP A 771 -10.45 9.67 -45.43
N ALA A 772 -9.35 9.04 -45.01
CA ALA A 772 -8.79 7.90 -45.72
C ALA A 772 -9.55 6.60 -45.39
N SER A 773 -10.27 6.07 -46.39
CA SER A 773 -11.03 4.80 -46.27
C SER A 773 -10.51 3.78 -47.27
N PHE A 774 -10.11 2.59 -46.80
CA PHE A 774 -9.55 1.55 -47.65
C PHE A 774 -9.66 0.16 -47.03
N ARG A 775 -9.59 -0.88 -47.87
CA ARG A 775 -9.61 -2.29 -47.47
C ARG A 775 -8.58 -3.06 -48.28
N ILE A 776 -7.73 -3.83 -47.61
CA ILE A 776 -6.68 -4.64 -48.23
C ILE A 776 -6.85 -6.08 -47.79
N GLU A 777 -7.08 -6.97 -48.74
CA GLU A 777 -7.11 -8.41 -48.51
C GLU A 777 -5.70 -8.99 -48.35
N PRO A 778 -5.54 -10.15 -47.69
CA PRO A 778 -4.25 -10.80 -47.56
C PRO A 778 -3.55 -10.97 -48.92
N GLY A 779 -2.33 -10.44 -49.05
CA GLY A 779 -1.55 -10.50 -50.28
C GLY A 779 -1.71 -9.27 -51.19
N GLY A 780 -2.72 -8.44 -50.94
CA GLY A 780 -2.95 -7.22 -51.70
C GLY A 780 -1.87 -6.16 -51.51
N THR A 781 -1.88 -5.17 -52.39
CA THR A 781 -1.00 -4.00 -52.33
C THR A 781 -1.82 -2.71 -52.38
N LEU A 782 -1.52 -1.76 -51.50
CA LEU A 782 -2.10 -0.41 -51.52
C LEU A 782 -0.99 0.61 -51.75
N VAL A 783 -1.20 1.55 -52.67
CA VAL A 783 -0.35 2.73 -52.87
C VAL A 783 -1.12 3.97 -52.48
N ALA A 784 -0.75 4.60 -51.37
CA ALA A 784 -1.32 5.86 -50.93
C ALA A 784 -0.52 7.03 -51.51
N THR A 785 -1.18 7.93 -52.25
CA THR A 785 -0.51 9.05 -52.92
C THR A 785 -0.82 10.39 -52.27
N GLY A 786 0.20 11.20 -51.99
CA GLY A 786 0.03 12.50 -51.33
C GLY A 786 1.35 13.23 -51.09
N ASP A 787 1.27 14.36 -50.39
CA ASP A 787 2.47 15.07 -49.89
C ASP A 787 3.32 14.11 -49.03
N PRO A 788 4.66 14.13 -49.12
CA PRO A 788 5.56 13.35 -48.26
C PRO A 788 5.15 13.31 -46.79
N ARG A 789 4.73 14.45 -46.22
CA ARG A 789 4.31 14.50 -44.80
C ARG A 789 3.04 13.69 -44.54
N ALA A 790 2.07 13.76 -45.45
CA ALA A 790 0.83 12.98 -45.39
C ALA A 790 1.12 11.49 -45.58
N GLY A 791 2.02 11.15 -46.53
CA GLY A 791 2.50 9.79 -46.77
C GLY A 791 3.16 9.18 -45.53
N THR A 792 4.17 9.83 -44.97
CA THR A 792 4.85 9.33 -43.76
C THR A 792 3.88 9.18 -42.59
N ALA A 793 2.98 10.14 -42.38
CA ALA A 793 1.96 10.06 -41.34
C ALA A 793 1.01 8.87 -41.53
N PHE A 794 0.56 8.63 -42.77
CA PHE A 794 -0.28 7.50 -43.12
C PHE A 794 0.45 6.16 -42.90
N ALA A 795 1.68 6.04 -43.38
CA ALA A 795 2.53 4.86 -43.18
C ALA A 795 2.73 4.55 -41.69
N LEU A 796 3.06 5.56 -40.89
CA LEU A 796 3.24 5.39 -39.45
C LEU A 796 1.94 5.06 -38.72
N ALA A 797 0.79 5.60 -39.15
CA ALA A 797 -0.52 5.27 -38.59
C ALA A 797 -0.89 3.80 -38.84
N VAL A 798 -0.76 3.31 -40.07
CA VAL A 798 -1.01 1.91 -40.44
C VAL A 798 -0.05 0.96 -39.72
N ALA A 799 1.19 1.37 -39.49
CA ALA A 799 2.16 0.60 -38.72
C ALA A 799 1.95 0.62 -37.19
N GLY A 800 0.92 1.32 -36.69
CA GLY A 800 0.67 1.48 -35.25
C GLY A 800 1.74 2.33 -34.53
N ARG A 801 2.52 3.12 -35.28
CA ARG A 801 3.55 4.03 -34.77
C ARG A 801 3.06 5.46 -34.60
N LEU A 802 1.94 5.81 -35.24
CA LEU A 802 1.21 7.07 -35.04
C LEU A 802 -0.23 6.76 -34.64
N THR A 803 -0.81 7.57 -33.75
CA THR A 803 -2.21 7.38 -33.30
C THR A 803 -3.15 8.15 -34.21
N PRO A 804 -4.17 7.51 -34.81
CA PRO A 804 -5.22 8.21 -35.54
C PRO A 804 -5.95 9.22 -34.66
N SER A 805 -6.21 10.41 -35.20
CA SER A 805 -6.99 11.45 -34.52
C SER A 805 -8.49 11.22 -34.67
N ASP A 806 -8.91 10.63 -35.78
CA ASP A 806 -10.31 10.24 -36.04
C ASP A 806 -10.38 9.03 -36.99
N GLY A 807 -11.55 8.41 -37.07
CA GLY A 807 -11.81 7.24 -37.90
C GLY A 807 -11.45 5.89 -37.27
N LEU A 808 -11.72 4.81 -38.00
CA LEU A 808 -11.49 3.43 -37.57
C LEU A 808 -10.34 2.83 -38.36
N LEU A 809 -9.48 2.07 -37.67
CA LEU A 809 -8.36 1.36 -38.29
C LEU A 809 -8.17 -0.01 -37.64
N ARG A 810 -8.17 -1.05 -38.45
CA ARG A 810 -7.88 -2.43 -38.07
C ARG A 810 -6.71 -2.96 -38.89
N VAL A 811 -5.68 -3.45 -38.22
CA VAL A 811 -4.45 -3.97 -38.83
C VAL A 811 -4.18 -5.36 -38.27
N ALA A 812 -4.03 -6.35 -39.15
CA ALA A 812 -3.84 -7.76 -38.79
C ALA A 812 -4.89 -8.30 -37.79
N GLY A 813 -6.16 -7.87 -37.94
CA GLY A 813 -7.26 -8.27 -37.06
C GLY A 813 -7.33 -7.50 -35.74
N HIS A 814 -6.47 -6.50 -35.51
CA HIS A 814 -6.45 -5.72 -34.28
C HIS A 814 -6.86 -4.26 -34.50
N LEU A 815 -7.74 -3.74 -33.65
CA LEU A 815 -8.20 -2.36 -33.69
C LEU A 815 -7.13 -1.40 -33.12
N LEU A 816 -6.83 -0.32 -33.84
CA LEU A 816 -5.93 0.75 -33.41
C LEU A 816 -6.72 1.93 -32.83
N PRO A 817 -6.18 2.63 -31.82
CA PRO A 817 -4.82 2.48 -31.25
C PRO A 817 -4.68 1.39 -30.15
N GLY A 818 -5.76 0.75 -29.73
CA GLY A 818 -5.78 -0.14 -28.54
C GLY A 818 -4.73 -1.27 -28.54
N ARG A 819 -4.35 -1.79 -29.72
CA ARG A 819 -3.32 -2.84 -29.89
C ARG A 819 -2.08 -2.39 -30.68
N ALA A 820 -1.78 -1.10 -30.67
CA ALA A 820 -0.65 -0.53 -31.42
C ALA A 820 0.69 -1.20 -31.10
N ALA A 821 0.95 -1.59 -29.84
CA ALA A 821 2.17 -2.28 -29.46
C ALA A 821 2.36 -3.63 -30.16
N TRP A 822 1.29 -4.42 -30.29
CA TRP A 822 1.35 -5.69 -31.02
C TRP A 822 1.59 -5.46 -32.51
N VAL A 823 0.87 -4.49 -33.10
CA VAL A 823 1.02 -4.12 -34.52
C VAL A 823 2.45 -3.68 -34.82
N ARG A 824 3.06 -2.83 -33.97
CA ARG A 824 4.45 -2.40 -34.12
C ARG A 824 5.47 -3.54 -34.11
N ALA A 825 5.19 -4.62 -33.39
CA ALA A 825 6.07 -5.78 -33.31
C ALA A 825 5.92 -6.75 -34.50
N HIS A 826 4.77 -6.74 -35.19
CA HIS A 826 4.43 -7.71 -36.23
C HIS A 826 4.28 -7.12 -37.65
N VAL A 827 4.28 -5.79 -37.77
CA VAL A 827 4.25 -5.07 -39.04
C VAL A 827 5.65 -4.52 -39.34
N GLY A 828 6.21 -4.92 -40.48
CA GLY A 828 7.48 -4.40 -40.96
C GLY A 828 7.30 -2.97 -41.46
N VAL A 829 8.25 -2.09 -41.17
CA VAL A 829 8.23 -0.70 -41.65
C VAL A 829 9.56 -0.34 -42.25
N ALA A 830 9.55 0.14 -43.48
CA ALA A 830 10.71 0.71 -44.16
C ALA A 830 10.39 2.15 -44.54
N LEU A 831 11.19 3.11 -44.06
CA LEU A 831 11.01 4.53 -44.34
C LEU A 831 12.07 4.97 -45.33
N PHE A 832 11.73 5.09 -46.62
CA PHE A 832 12.68 5.55 -47.64
C PHE A 832 12.76 7.07 -47.71
N ALA A 833 11.71 7.77 -47.29
CA ALA A 833 11.73 9.23 -47.14
C ALA A 833 12.77 9.64 -46.08
N GLY A 834 13.95 10.08 -46.55
CA GLY A 834 15.07 10.53 -45.70
C GLY A 834 16.05 9.44 -45.25
N SER A 835 16.04 8.25 -45.86
CA SER A 835 17.04 7.19 -45.61
C SER A 835 18.16 7.23 -46.64
N ASP A 836 19.41 7.11 -46.18
CA ASP A 836 20.60 6.97 -47.02
C ASP A 836 20.84 5.52 -47.50
N GLU A 837 20.11 4.54 -46.95
CA GLU A 837 20.29 3.10 -47.27
C GLU A 837 18.93 2.35 -47.38
N PRO A 838 18.04 2.69 -48.33
CA PRO A 838 16.68 2.17 -48.40
C PRO A 838 16.60 0.64 -48.54
N VAL A 839 17.52 0.02 -49.29
CA VAL A 839 17.59 -1.44 -49.46
C VAL A 839 17.89 -2.14 -48.12
N ARG A 840 18.73 -1.55 -47.26
CA ARG A 840 19.06 -2.13 -45.95
C ARG A 840 17.89 -2.02 -45.00
N ASP A 841 17.17 -0.90 -45.03
CA ASP A 841 16.00 -0.69 -44.19
C ASP A 841 14.85 -1.61 -44.58
N LEU A 842 14.65 -1.85 -45.88
CA LEU A 842 13.71 -2.86 -46.36
C LEU A 842 14.09 -4.27 -45.86
N ARG A 843 15.37 -4.67 -45.97
CA ARG A 843 15.83 -5.96 -45.45
C ARG A 843 15.64 -6.08 -43.94
N ARG A 844 15.89 -5.00 -43.17
CA ARG A 844 15.63 -4.95 -41.72
C ARG A 844 14.15 -5.13 -41.41
N ALA A 845 13.27 -4.42 -42.12
CA ALA A 845 11.83 -4.52 -41.97
C ALA A 845 11.32 -5.95 -42.21
N LEU A 846 11.97 -6.69 -43.10
CA LEU A 846 11.63 -8.07 -43.44
C LEU A 846 12.26 -9.16 -42.54
N ARG A 847 13.21 -8.83 -41.65
CA ARG A 847 13.91 -9.83 -40.80
C ARG A 847 12.97 -10.65 -39.93
N GLY A 848 11.94 -10.01 -39.37
CA GLY A 848 10.92 -10.67 -38.56
C GLY A 848 9.89 -11.46 -39.37
N ARG A 849 10.06 -11.55 -40.70
CA ARG A 849 9.10 -12.14 -41.65
C ARG A 849 7.68 -11.61 -41.38
N PRO A 850 7.44 -10.30 -41.45
CA PRO A 850 6.12 -9.75 -41.18
C PRO A 850 5.11 -10.21 -42.24
N GLY A 851 3.83 -10.33 -41.86
CA GLY A 851 2.74 -10.59 -42.81
C GLY A 851 2.25 -9.33 -43.54
N ILE A 852 2.55 -8.16 -42.97
CA ILE A 852 2.23 -6.84 -43.50
C ILE A 852 3.51 -6.01 -43.51
N LEU A 853 3.82 -5.41 -44.65
CA LEU A 853 4.96 -4.50 -44.82
C LEU A 853 4.45 -3.13 -45.21
N VAL A 854 4.85 -2.11 -44.45
CA VAL A 854 4.57 -0.71 -44.74
C VAL A 854 5.85 -0.05 -45.26
N ILE A 855 5.76 0.62 -46.41
CA ILE A 855 6.87 1.30 -47.08
C ILE A 855 6.52 2.76 -47.27
N ASP A 856 7.34 3.67 -46.78
CA ASP A 856 7.17 5.10 -47.00
C ASP A 856 8.08 5.61 -48.12
N GLY A 857 7.52 6.27 -49.14
CA GLY A 857 8.26 6.91 -50.23
C GLY A 857 8.82 5.96 -51.30
N LEU A 858 8.00 5.05 -51.83
CA LEU A 858 8.43 4.03 -52.81
C LEU A 858 8.95 4.63 -54.13
N ASP A 859 8.59 5.86 -54.45
CA ASP A 859 8.99 6.59 -55.66
C ASP A 859 10.28 7.42 -55.51
N MET A 860 10.88 7.43 -54.31
CA MET A 860 12.09 8.19 -53.98
C MET A 860 13.40 7.46 -54.30
N LEU A 861 13.31 6.23 -54.83
CA LEU A 861 14.44 5.36 -55.10
C LEU A 861 15.16 5.73 -56.41
N ASP A 862 16.49 5.64 -56.42
CA ASP A 862 17.27 5.74 -57.64
C ASP A 862 17.08 4.50 -58.57
N ALA A 863 17.73 4.46 -59.74
CA ALA A 863 17.54 3.34 -60.65
C ALA A 863 18.11 2.01 -60.10
N ALA A 864 19.26 2.03 -59.43
CA ALA A 864 19.90 0.83 -58.89
C ALA A 864 19.17 0.30 -57.65
N GLU A 865 18.68 1.20 -56.81
CA GLU A 865 17.88 0.90 -55.64
C GLU A 865 16.52 0.30 -56.01
N ARG A 866 15.88 0.80 -57.08
CA ARG A 866 14.61 0.25 -57.57
C ARG A 866 14.72 -1.22 -57.95
N ASP A 867 15.75 -1.59 -58.70
CA ASP A 867 15.98 -2.98 -59.09
C ASP A 867 16.23 -3.87 -57.86
N GLN A 868 17.02 -3.39 -56.90
CA GLN A 868 17.31 -4.13 -55.67
C GLN A 868 16.10 -4.26 -54.75
N VAL A 869 15.30 -3.20 -54.59
CA VAL A 869 14.06 -3.21 -53.80
C VAL A 869 13.04 -4.16 -54.45
N ALA A 870 12.86 -4.07 -55.76
CA ALA A 870 11.96 -4.97 -56.50
C ALA A 870 12.38 -6.45 -56.35
N ALA A 871 13.68 -6.75 -56.43
CA ALA A 871 14.21 -8.09 -56.19
C ALA A 871 13.94 -8.58 -54.76
N VAL A 872 14.22 -7.75 -53.74
CA VAL A 872 13.99 -8.11 -52.32
C VAL A 872 12.50 -8.35 -52.04
N LEU A 873 11.60 -7.53 -52.60
CA LEU A 873 10.16 -7.71 -52.45
C LEU A 873 9.65 -8.97 -53.15
N ARG A 874 10.20 -9.28 -54.34
CA ARG A 874 9.88 -10.51 -55.09
C ARG A 874 10.30 -11.75 -54.28
N ASP A 875 11.54 -11.77 -53.80
CA ASP A 875 12.06 -12.87 -52.99
C ASP A 875 11.25 -13.08 -51.70
N ALA A 876 10.88 -12.00 -51.02
CA ALA A 876 10.06 -12.06 -49.81
C ALA A 876 8.65 -12.62 -50.08
N THR A 877 8.07 -12.30 -51.24
CA THR A 877 6.76 -12.81 -51.67
C THR A 877 6.83 -14.30 -52.01
N THR A 878 7.83 -14.72 -52.79
CA THR A 878 8.04 -16.13 -53.17
C THR A 878 8.38 -17.03 -51.98
N ALA A 879 9.19 -16.53 -51.04
CA ALA A 879 9.58 -17.28 -49.84
C ALA A 879 8.39 -17.62 -48.90
N ARG A 880 7.29 -16.86 -48.98
CA ARG A 880 6.05 -17.13 -48.22
C ARG A 880 5.12 -18.12 -48.93
N HIS A 881 5.00 -18.04 -50.26
CA HIS A 881 4.18 -18.98 -51.04
C HIS A 881 4.63 -20.44 -50.94
N THR A 882 5.92 -20.68 -50.65
CA THR A 882 6.49 -22.05 -50.56
C THR A 882 6.31 -22.72 -49.19
N ARG A 883 5.83 -21.99 -48.17
CA ARG A 883 5.82 -22.46 -46.76
C ARG A 883 4.44 -22.46 -46.08
N ASP A 884 3.35 -22.30 -46.83
CA ASP A 884 1.99 -22.20 -46.29
C ASP A 884 1.78 -21.00 -45.32
N ASP A 885 2.67 -20.01 -45.41
CA ASP A 885 2.58 -18.73 -44.68
C ASP A 885 1.56 -17.80 -45.36
N ARG A 886 0.85 -16.96 -44.60
CA ARG A 886 -0.07 -15.94 -45.16
C ARG A 886 0.64 -15.08 -46.22
N PRO A 887 -0.03 -14.70 -47.33
CA PRO A 887 0.61 -13.90 -48.38
C PRO A 887 1.04 -12.52 -47.87
N LEU A 888 2.19 -12.03 -48.34
CA LEU A 888 2.74 -10.73 -47.93
C LEU A 888 1.82 -9.60 -48.42
N THR A 889 1.31 -8.80 -47.50
CA THR A 889 0.50 -7.60 -47.80
C THR A 889 1.39 -6.36 -47.76
N ILE A 890 1.28 -5.47 -48.75
CA ILE A 890 2.14 -4.27 -48.85
C ILE A 890 1.29 -3.00 -48.81
N VAL A 891 1.67 -2.05 -47.97
CA VAL A 891 1.12 -0.69 -47.95
C VAL A 891 2.26 0.26 -48.25
N ALA A 892 2.25 0.89 -49.41
CA ALA A 892 3.27 1.81 -49.85
C ALA A 892 2.72 3.24 -49.92
N THR A 893 3.57 4.24 -49.72
CA THR A 893 3.24 5.64 -50.00
C THR A 893 4.13 6.16 -51.14
N ALA A 894 3.62 7.12 -51.91
CA ALA A 894 4.37 7.73 -53.00
C ALA A 894 3.87 9.15 -53.32
N GLN A 895 4.71 10.00 -53.89
CA GLN A 895 4.25 11.27 -54.49
C GLN A 895 3.73 11.04 -55.92
N SER A 896 4.43 10.19 -56.69
CA SER A 896 4.09 9.82 -58.05
C SER A 896 3.64 8.35 -58.12
N GLU A 897 2.36 8.13 -58.35
CA GLU A 897 1.76 6.80 -58.51
C GLU A 897 2.50 5.96 -59.58
N GLY A 898 2.81 6.56 -60.73
CA GLY A 898 3.43 5.84 -61.85
C GLY A 898 4.81 5.25 -61.54
N ARG A 899 5.63 5.93 -60.72
CA ARG A 899 6.95 5.42 -60.31
C ARG A 899 6.83 4.28 -59.30
N ALA A 900 5.91 4.40 -58.34
CA ALA A 900 5.64 3.34 -57.38
C ALA A 900 5.08 2.09 -58.06
N LEU A 901 4.18 2.26 -59.03
CA LEU A 901 3.63 1.15 -59.83
C LEU A 901 4.71 0.43 -60.63
N ALA A 902 5.71 1.13 -61.19
CA ALA A 902 6.82 0.50 -61.88
C ALA A 902 7.61 -0.45 -60.97
N VAL A 903 7.98 0.01 -59.76
CA VAL A 903 8.70 -0.82 -58.78
C VAL A 903 7.88 -2.05 -58.35
N LEU A 904 6.57 -1.88 -58.15
CA LEU A 904 5.67 -2.98 -57.78
C LEU A 904 5.44 -3.98 -58.93
N ALA A 905 5.39 -3.49 -60.17
CA ALA A 905 5.33 -4.32 -61.37
C ALA A 905 6.61 -5.15 -61.51
N ASP A 906 7.77 -4.55 -61.32
CA ASP A 906 9.07 -5.26 -61.29
C ASP A 906 9.12 -6.26 -60.13
N ALA A 907 8.49 -5.97 -59.00
CA ALA A 907 8.34 -6.90 -57.88
C ALA A 907 7.30 -8.02 -58.13
N HIS A 908 6.66 -8.07 -59.31
CA HIS A 908 5.62 -9.04 -59.68
C HIS A 908 4.37 -9.01 -58.77
N ARG A 909 3.87 -7.81 -58.45
CA ARG A 909 2.67 -7.61 -57.62
C ARG A 909 1.45 -7.28 -58.50
N PRO A 910 0.46 -8.19 -58.65
CA PRO A 910 -0.65 -8.01 -59.58
C PRO A 910 -1.84 -7.21 -59.01
N ASP A 911 -2.11 -7.32 -57.70
CA ASP A 911 -3.29 -6.70 -57.05
C ASP A 911 -2.92 -5.40 -56.35
N ILE A 912 -2.96 -4.29 -57.10
CA ILE A 912 -2.63 -2.94 -56.61
C ILE A 912 -3.89 -2.08 -56.56
N SER A 913 -4.16 -1.51 -55.38
CA SER A 913 -5.17 -0.46 -55.16
C SER A 913 -4.47 0.87 -54.93
N SER A 914 -5.05 1.97 -55.39
CA SER A 914 -4.52 3.32 -55.14
C SER A 914 -5.47 4.17 -54.30
N LEU A 915 -4.91 4.98 -53.42
CA LEU A 915 -5.65 5.84 -52.49
C LEU A 915 -5.04 7.25 -52.48
N PRO A 916 -5.71 8.28 -53.02
CA PRO A 916 -5.26 9.65 -52.88
C PRO A 916 -5.50 10.17 -51.46
N LEU A 917 -4.44 10.59 -50.78
CA LEU A 917 -4.52 11.23 -49.46
C LEU A 917 -4.88 12.70 -49.62
N ARG A 918 -5.95 13.12 -48.94
CA ARG A 918 -6.37 14.52 -48.91
C ARG A 918 -5.66 15.24 -47.78
N ALA A 919 -4.82 16.23 -48.10
CA ALA A 919 -4.25 17.13 -47.11
C ALA A 919 -5.33 18.06 -46.53
N GLY A 920 -5.28 18.32 -45.22
CA GLY A 920 -6.22 19.23 -44.57
C GLY A 920 -6.01 20.68 -45.01
N ILE A 921 -7.07 21.35 -45.45
CA ILE A 921 -7.11 22.82 -45.50
C ILE A 921 -7.15 23.32 -44.05
N ARG A 922 -6.37 24.36 -43.71
CA ARG A 922 -6.38 25.02 -42.39
C ARG A 922 -7.82 25.12 -41.87
N SER A 923 -8.08 24.56 -40.70
CA SER A 923 -9.29 24.85 -39.93
C SER A 923 -9.23 26.33 -39.52
N THR A 924 -9.70 27.23 -40.38
CA THR A 924 -10.15 28.54 -39.92
C THR A 924 -11.37 28.26 -39.08
N HIS A 925 -11.22 28.30 -37.75
CA HIS A 925 -12.36 28.49 -36.86
C HIS A 925 -13.08 29.77 -37.33
N ALA A 926 -14.13 29.59 -38.14
CA ALA A 926 -15.06 30.63 -38.48
C ALA A 926 -15.69 31.09 -37.16
N THR A 927 -15.28 32.27 -36.71
CA THR A 927 -15.99 33.03 -35.71
C THR A 927 -17.30 33.46 -36.37
N GLU A 928 -18.33 32.61 -36.32
CA GLU A 928 -19.71 33.06 -36.56
C GLU A 928 -20.09 33.96 -35.38
N VAL A 929 -19.73 35.24 -35.54
CA VAL A 929 -20.45 36.35 -34.92
C VAL A 929 -21.77 36.45 -35.68
N THR A 930 -22.84 35.90 -35.11
CA THR A 930 -24.20 36.27 -35.46
C THR A 930 -24.89 36.87 -34.24
N SER A 931 -25.24 38.14 -34.43
CA SER A 931 -26.20 39.00 -33.72
C SER A 931 -27.32 38.30 -32.97
#